data_AF-A0AAW4N3X7-F1
#
_entry.id   AF-A0AAW4N3X7-F1
#
_cell.length_a   1.000
_cell.length_b   1.000
_cell.length_c   1.000
_cell.angle_alpha   90.00
_cell.angle_beta   90.00
_cell.angle_gamma   90.00
#
_symmetry.space_group_name_H-M   'P 1'
#
loop_
_entity.id
_entity.type
_entity.pdbx_description
1 polymer ?
#
loop_
_entity_poly.entity_id
_entity_poly.type
_entity_poly.pdbx_seq_one_letter_code
_entity_poly.pdbx_strand_id
1 'polypeptide(L)'
;MAKSLGSIGFRKRHEFKPHTFYRMDDMFKHGRSTYYALEDFTSGETFEETADKVELLADATGVEEIAQRAENAASLAETNGAEAGVQAEEARNAAAEANKQAETAREVTGVFGSNFKKVINDQFLYAISDLLGNLLWGIRKDGSTYDPKGVPEMVKKLIEEINKRIDKQEARLHLIDNPNYVFAIADALGNLLFGIDKNGASFVNALKGVVVIEKVENKQFIFAVKDSAGNLLFGIRHDGTFACSKFELPASIIKQLEQAMKSKYLHTEDGDMEFLFRLQDVNGVIVFGVRWDGTSYMPKGIPLEQVAKNVKFEKRITSLEERLANFRGGTGDWSETGKMQVPIPRCAMLNLLTSTMPTAKSGMGTSGVNCDIPCLAEFWDMQGNYFKIPILLSAQGNSSMGFAKKNLAIDLFKDAARKESFVVKFGDWVSQDSFHLKAYYTDTFRGVSAVSYMLYEEMAKTRDLGDDRPYKSEFTTKYGTSDAGIGSEESLDRNFDTGAKCFPQGFPVIVYQNGEFYGVYSWQLKKHRDNMHMNKKTAEHVHLDGTLGADSIFGGNIKWDQFEVRNPKSLYMQERQSIRGEETLEYNGDYPREIMGEDAEEYDSGNKNMKRCAAVKKHIIALSGRMAELKQAETDGKSSDEIKALIEKYFKVSFMVDYILETNLVSDDDGYNKNWQWTTYDGVQWTANPYDHDGIFGAYHIGNYVSAPGSGWLGNTTIIPSGWIIKYYLPELKARWAQLRKAGIFEAKHIAGILYDWCDRIGFDNWEAEYKKWDESPCNRPSLINDEYWARSTGYTVGWAATSTYGKGSIANRSGKAYKSLITGNVGNDPVEDDGTKWEDITYNAEKQYAVNDVCYYGSSNLYGFKCKAACVGQAPLTGFYKLYPKDLGHFDSVYRVENWLKKRIEYMDKLLEYSVQ
;
A
#
# COMPACT_ATOMS: atom_id res chain seq x y z
N MET A 1 -23.24 -10.16 -8.06
CA MET A 1 -23.23 -10.94 -9.32
C MET A 1 -24.46 -10.50 -10.10
N ALA A 2 -24.47 -9.87 -11.28
CA ALA A 2 -23.43 -9.53 -12.24
C ALA A 2 -23.71 -8.11 -12.80
N LYS A 3 -22.72 -7.21 -12.72
CA LYS A 3 -22.42 -6.11 -13.66
C LYS A 3 -21.11 -5.42 -13.25
N SER A 4 -20.06 -6.23 -13.10
CA SER A 4 -18.71 -5.87 -13.56
C SER A 4 -18.45 -6.71 -14.81
N LEU A 5 -19.25 -6.46 -15.84
CA LEU A 5 -18.83 -6.71 -17.21
C LEU A 5 -18.74 -5.31 -17.78
N GLY A 6 -17.55 -4.98 -18.29
CA GLY A 6 -17.38 -3.75 -19.03
C GLY A 6 -18.47 -3.64 -20.10
N SER A 7 -18.67 -2.43 -20.58
CA SER A 7 -19.07 -2.23 -21.96
C SER A 7 -18.04 -2.89 -22.89
N ILE A 8 -18.02 -4.23 -22.93
CA ILE A 8 -17.87 -4.97 -24.17
C ILE A 8 -19.17 -4.65 -24.91
N GLY A 9 -19.05 -4.02 -26.07
CA GLY A 9 -20.19 -3.39 -26.75
C GLY A 9 -21.16 -4.42 -27.32
N PHE A 10 -22.05 -4.98 -26.51
CA PHE A 10 -23.07 -5.93 -26.95
C PHE A 10 -24.23 -5.19 -27.63
N ARG A 11 -24.47 -5.48 -28.92
CA ARG A 11 -25.53 -4.89 -29.73
C ARG A 11 -26.65 -5.91 -30.00
N LYS A 12 -27.91 -5.48 -30.05
CA LYS A 12 -29.07 -6.39 -30.21
C LYS A 12 -29.33 -6.75 -31.68
N ARG A 13 -29.70 -8.01 -31.95
CA ARG A 13 -30.01 -8.58 -33.30
C ARG A 13 -30.85 -7.68 -34.22
N HIS A 14 -31.79 -6.89 -33.69
CA HIS A 14 -32.72 -6.09 -34.49
C HIS A 14 -32.22 -4.68 -34.85
N GLU A 15 -31.06 -4.26 -34.32
CA GLU A 15 -30.45 -2.94 -34.60
C GLU A 15 -29.35 -3.01 -35.67
N PHE A 16 -29.18 -4.17 -36.32
CA PHE A 16 -28.10 -4.40 -37.26
C PHE A 16 -28.50 -4.20 -38.73
N LYS A 17 -27.54 -3.76 -39.55
CA LYS A 17 -27.68 -3.67 -41.01
C LYS A 17 -27.51 -5.07 -41.65
N PRO A 18 -28.27 -5.42 -42.72
CA PRO A 18 -28.08 -6.66 -43.46
C PRO A 18 -26.65 -6.84 -43.98
N HIS A 19 -26.16 -8.09 -44.05
CA HIS A 19 -24.84 -8.50 -44.56
C HIS A 19 -23.59 -7.94 -43.84
N THR A 20 -23.67 -7.76 -42.53
CA THR A 20 -22.53 -7.37 -41.66
C THR A 20 -22.00 -8.60 -40.91
N PHE A 21 -20.68 -8.68 -40.72
CA PHE A 21 -19.98 -9.74 -39.97
C PHE A 21 -20.11 -9.50 -38.46
N TYR A 22 -20.37 -10.56 -37.68
CA TYR A 22 -20.56 -10.54 -36.23
C TYR A 22 -19.64 -11.52 -35.54
N ARG A 23 -19.32 -11.23 -34.29
CA ARG A 23 -18.39 -12.04 -33.51
C ARG A 23 -19.12 -13.03 -32.61
N MET A 24 -18.42 -14.08 -32.22
CA MET A 24 -18.84 -15.06 -31.22
C MET A 24 -19.40 -14.40 -29.94
N ASP A 25 -18.84 -13.29 -29.48
CA ASP A 25 -19.29 -12.61 -28.25
C ASP A 25 -20.57 -11.75 -28.41
N ASP A 26 -21.22 -11.74 -29.58
CA ASP A 26 -22.46 -10.98 -29.82
C ASP A 26 -23.74 -11.70 -29.30
N MET A 27 -24.69 -10.92 -28.76
CA MET A 27 -25.93 -11.42 -28.15
C MET A 27 -27.11 -11.43 -29.14
N PHE A 28 -27.84 -12.55 -29.22
CA PHE A 28 -29.07 -12.67 -30.01
C PHE A 28 -30.33 -12.51 -29.16
N LYS A 29 -31.33 -11.78 -29.67
CA LYS A 29 -32.61 -11.56 -28.98
C LYS A 29 -33.74 -12.27 -29.74
N HIS A 30 -34.23 -13.39 -29.20
CA HIS A 30 -35.32 -14.20 -29.78
C HIS A 30 -36.37 -14.58 -28.74
N GLY A 31 -36.90 -13.59 -28.02
CA GLY A 31 -38.10 -13.78 -27.19
C GLY A 31 -37.95 -14.66 -25.94
N ARG A 32 -36.76 -15.23 -25.66
CA ARG A 32 -36.36 -15.82 -24.36
C ARG A 32 -34.99 -15.27 -24.00
N SER A 33 -34.77 -14.87 -22.74
CA SER A 33 -33.61 -14.02 -22.44
C SER A 33 -32.32 -14.81 -22.39
N THR A 34 -31.44 -14.42 -23.32
CA THR A 34 -29.97 -14.50 -23.34
C THR A 34 -29.31 -15.78 -23.87
N TYR A 35 -29.21 -15.87 -25.20
CA TYR A 35 -28.20 -16.67 -25.92
C TYR A 35 -27.09 -15.77 -26.45
N TYR A 36 -25.85 -16.28 -26.52
CA TYR A 36 -24.74 -15.67 -27.27
C TYR A 36 -24.13 -16.69 -28.23
N ALA A 37 -23.50 -16.20 -29.31
CA ALA A 37 -22.94 -17.07 -30.35
C ALA A 37 -21.68 -17.82 -29.85
N LEU A 38 -21.40 -18.99 -30.41
CA LEU A 38 -20.15 -19.72 -30.16
C LEU A 38 -19.20 -19.68 -31.38
N GLU A 39 -19.57 -18.95 -32.44
CA GLU A 39 -18.73 -18.66 -33.59
C GLU A 39 -19.17 -17.36 -34.29
N ASP A 40 -18.26 -16.77 -35.09
CA ASP A 40 -18.55 -15.58 -35.90
C ASP A 40 -19.51 -15.90 -37.07
N PHE A 41 -20.45 -15.00 -37.41
CA PHE A 41 -21.48 -15.22 -38.45
C PHE A 41 -21.89 -13.93 -39.18
N THR A 42 -22.56 -13.99 -40.34
CA THR A 42 -22.97 -12.81 -41.13
C THR A 42 -24.49 -12.57 -41.13
N SER A 43 -24.97 -11.31 -41.11
CA SER A 43 -26.44 -11.06 -41.09
C SER A 43 -27.12 -11.43 -42.38
N GLY A 44 -28.25 -12.13 -42.22
CA GLY A 44 -29.06 -12.63 -43.32
C GLY A 44 -28.71 -14.06 -43.71
N GLU A 45 -27.61 -14.63 -43.21
CA GLU A 45 -27.37 -16.07 -43.26
C GLU A 45 -28.35 -16.79 -42.32
N THR A 46 -28.78 -17.98 -42.73
CA THR A 46 -29.61 -18.86 -41.91
C THR A 46 -28.75 -19.37 -40.75
N PHE A 47 -28.86 -18.71 -39.61
CA PHE A 47 -28.14 -19.10 -38.40
C PHE A 47 -28.90 -20.24 -37.71
N GLU A 48 -28.27 -21.42 -37.60
CA GLU A 48 -28.86 -22.60 -36.96
C GLU A 48 -28.63 -22.56 -35.44
N GLU A 49 -29.72 -22.63 -34.67
CA GLU A 49 -29.71 -22.58 -33.20
C GLU A 49 -29.44 -23.98 -32.61
N THR A 50 -28.23 -24.50 -32.84
CA THR A 50 -27.78 -25.78 -32.28
C THR A 50 -26.90 -25.56 -31.05
N ALA A 51 -26.89 -26.53 -30.12
CA ALA A 51 -26.24 -26.41 -28.81
C ALA A 51 -24.71 -26.24 -28.87
N ASP A 52 -24.10 -26.56 -30.02
CA ASP A 52 -22.68 -26.36 -30.33
C ASP A 52 -22.37 -24.98 -30.91
N LYS A 53 -23.39 -24.21 -31.33
CA LYS A 53 -23.26 -22.88 -31.94
C LYS A 53 -23.78 -21.73 -31.08
N VAL A 54 -24.51 -22.01 -30.00
CA VAL A 54 -25.00 -21.03 -29.03
C VAL A 54 -24.92 -21.53 -27.59
N GLU A 55 -24.66 -20.64 -26.64
CA GLU A 55 -24.69 -20.95 -25.20
C GLU A 55 -25.74 -20.11 -24.46
N LEU A 56 -26.41 -20.72 -23.47
CA LEU A 56 -27.53 -20.13 -22.71
C LEU A 56 -27.04 -19.45 -21.42
N LEU A 57 -27.40 -18.20 -21.24
CA LEU A 57 -27.36 -17.52 -19.93
C LEU A 57 -28.69 -17.76 -19.23
N ALA A 58 -28.67 -18.46 -18.09
CA ALA A 58 -29.87 -18.83 -17.33
C ALA A 58 -30.80 -17.63 -17.06
N ASP A 59 -32.08 -17.75 -17.45
CA ASP A 59 -33.10 -16.75 -17.16
C ASP A 59 -33.81 -16.98 -15.82
N ALA A 60 -34.28 -15.90 -15.21
CA ALA A 60 -35.11 -15.92 -13.99
C ALA A 60 -36.62 -15.99 -14.31
N THR A 61 -36.98 -16.16 -15.58
CA THR A 61 -38.34 -16.01 -16.11
C THR A 61 -39.19 -17.27 -15.90
N GLY A 62 -38.56 -18.45 -15.74
CA GLY A 62 -39.26 -19.68 -15.34
C GLY A 62 -39.96 -19.59 -13.97
N VAL A 63 -39.47 -18.73 -13.07
CA VAL A 63 -40.09 -18.50 -11.74
C VAL A 63 -41.28 -17.55 -11.85
N GLU A 64 -41.22 -16.55 -12.73
CA GLU A 64 -42.30 -15.58 -12.97
C GLU A 64 -43.49 -16.21 -13.70
N GLU A 65 -43.28 -17.14 -14.65
CA GLU A 65 -44.39 -17.88 -15.29
C GLU A 65 -45.11 -18.83 -14.33
N ILE A 66 -44.40 -19.43 -13.37
CA ILE A 66 -45.00 -20.28 -12.32
C ILE A 66 -45.82 -19.43 -11.33
N ALA A 67 -45.32 -18.25 -10.97
CA ALA A 67 -46.05 -17.29 -10.14
C ALA A 67 -47.34 -16.79 -10.84
N GLN A 68 -47.28 -16.48 -12.13
CA GLN A 68 -48.44 -16.01 -12.89
C GLN A 68 -49.51 -17.10 -13.08
N ARG A 69 -49.12 -18.37 -13.26
CA ARG A 69 -50.07 -19.51 -13.31
C ARG A 69 -50.70 -19.79 -11.94
N ALA A 70 -49.97 -19.60 -10.85
CA ALA A 70 -50.50 -19.70 -9.49
C ALA A 70 -51.51 -18.57 -9.16
N GLU A 71 -51.26 -17.35 -9.63
CA GLU A 71 -52.20 -16.21 -9.51
C GLU A 71 -53.49 -16.43 -10.31
N ASN A 72 -53.38 -16.96 -11.53
CA ASN A 72 -54.56 -17.25 -12.37
C ASN A 72 -55.40 -18.39 -11.78
N ALA A 73 -54.78 -19.42 -11.19
CA ALA A 73 -55.47 -20.50 -10.48
C ALA A 73 -56.15 -20.02 -9.19
N ALA A 74 -55.53 -19.06 -8.48
CA ALA A 74 -56.13 -18.42 -7.31
C ALA A 74 -57.36 -17.58 -7.66
N SER A 75 -57.35 -16.87 -8.80
CA SER A 75 -58.51 -16.09 -9.27
C SER A 75 -59.70 -16.95 -9.73
N LEU A 76 -59.45 -18.16 -10.28
CA LEU A 76 -60.53 -19.06 -10.72
C LEU A 76 -61.19 -19.82 -9.55
N ALA A 77 -60.47 -20.00 -8.43
CA ALA A 77 -60.98 -20.62 -7.22
C ALA A 77 -62.10 -19.80 -6.54
N GLU A 78 -62.19 -18.49 -6.81
CA GLU A 78 -63.25 -17.62 -6.29
C GLU A 78 -64.59 -17.73 -7.05
N THR A 79 -64.64 -18.43 -8.20
CA THR A 79 -65.88 -18.50 -9.01
C THR A 79 -66.47 -19.90 -9.23
N ASN A 80 -65.67 -20.99 -9.25
CA ASN A 80 -66.21 -22.36 -9.29
C ASN A 80 -65.20 -23.39 -8.76
N GLY A 81 -65.40 -23.85 -7.52
CA GLY A 81 -64.45 -24.70 -6.79
C GLY A 81 -64.14 -26.08 -7.38
N ALA A 82 -64.78 -26.51 -8.47
CA ALA A 82 -64.50 -27.81 -9.10
C ALA A 82 -63.46 -27.73 -10.24
N GLU A 83 -63.46 -26.66 -11.05
CA GLU A 83 -62.45 -26.46 -12.11
C GLU A 83 -61.09 -26.00 -11.55
N ALA A 84 -61.10 -25.29 -10.42
CA ALA A 84 -59.89 -24.90 -9.70
C ALA A 84 -59.07 -26.11 -9.21
N GLY A 85 -59.73 -27.23 -8.90
CA GLY A 85 -59.05 -28.47 -8.50
C GLY A 85 -58.28 -29.12 -9.64
N VAL A 86 -58.83 -29.09 -10.86
CA VAL A 86 -58.20 -29.68 -12.05
C VAL A 86 -57.01 -28.82 -12.51
N GLN A 87 -57.16 -27.49 -12.52
CA GLN A 87 -56.06 -26.58 -12.85
C GLN A 87 -54.95 -26.55 -11.79
N ALA A 88 -55.28 -26.76 -10.51
CA ALA A 88 -54.28 -26.90 -9.45
C ALA A 88 -53.45 -28.20 -9.60
N GLU A 89 -54.07 -29.28 -10.09
CA GLU A 89 -53.37 -30.54 -10.39
C GLU A 89 -52.45 -30.40 -11.62
N GLU A 90 -52.92 -29.73 -12.68
CA GLU A 90 -52.11 -29.43 -13.87
C GLU A 90 -50.94 -28.47 -13.55
N ALA A 91 -51.17 -27.47 -12.71
CA ALA A 91 -50.12 -26.58 -12.22
C ALA A 91 -49.10 -27.31 -11.33
N ARG A 92 -49.54 -28.26 -10.50
CA ARG A 92 -48.65 -29.13 -9.71
C ARG A 92 -47.80 -30.05 -10.59
N ASN A 93 -48.39 -30.62 -11.65
CA ASN A 93 -47.65 -31.46 -12.60
C ASN A 93 -46.65 -30.63 -13.44
N ALA A 94 -47.02 -29.42 -13.87
CA ALA A 94 -46.11 -28.51 -14.56
C ALA A 94 -44.97 -28.02 -13.65
N ALA A 95 -45.24 -27.77 -12.37
CA ALA A 95 -44.23 -27.43 -11.37
C ALA A 95 -43.29 -28.60 -11.06
N ALA A 96 -43.79 -29.85 -11.08
CA ALA A 96 -42.97 -31.04 -10.92
C ALA A 96 -42.02 -31.25 -12.12
N GLU A 97 -42.50 -31.02 -13.36
CA GLU A 97 -41.66 -31.11 -14.57
C GLU A 97 -40.62 -29.99 -14.62
N ALA A 98 -40.98 -28.76 -14.22
CA ALA A 98 -40.06 -27.63 -14.09
C ALA A 98 -38.98 -27.87 -13.02
N ASN A 99 -39.35 -28.49 -11.89
CA ASN A 99 -38.38 -28.89 -10.86
C ASN A 99 -37.42 -29.98 -11.36
N LYS A 100 -37.90 -30.94 -12.16
CA LYS A 100 -37.05 -31.98 -12.76
C LYS A 100 -36.06 -31.39 -13.78
N GLN A 101 -36.49 -30.39 -14.55
CA GLN A 101 -35.62 -29.64 -15.46
C GLN A 101 -34.61 -28.76 -14.70
N ALA A 102 -35.03 -28.16 -13.57
CA ALA A 102 -34.15 -27.38 -12.69
C ALA A 102 -33.13 -28.25 -11.92
N GLU A 103 -33.49 -29.48 -11.55
CA GLU A 103 -32.57 -30.48 -10.98
C GLU A 103 -31.56 -30.98 -12.00
N THR A 104 -31.98 -31.19 -13.25
CA THR A 104 -31.07 -31.53 -14.36
C THR A 104 -30.11 -30.38 -14.67
N ALA A 105 -30.57 -29.12 -14.63
CA ALA A 105 -29.73 -27.94 -14.77
C ALA A 105 -28.76 -27.74 -13.57
N ARG A 106 -29.17 -28.14 -12.36
CA ARG A 106 -28.33 -28.14 -11.15
C ARG A 106 -27.21 -29.17 -11.18
N GLU A 107 -27.45 -30.36 -11.76
CA GLU A 107 -26.40 -31.37 -11.93
C GLU A 107 -25.37 -30.98 -13.00
N VAL A 108 -25.78 -30.21 -14.03
CA VAL A 108 -24.88 -29.76 -15.10
C VAL A 108 -24.06 -28.51 -14.72
N THR A 109 -24.60 -27.62 -13.88
CA THR A 109 -23.98 -26.30 -13.63
C THR A 109 -23.21 -26.14 -12.33
N GLY A 110 -23.21 -27.13 -11.43
CA GLY A 110 -22.15 -27.36 -10.42
C GLY A 110 -21.55 -26.17 -9.65
N VAL A 111 -22.24 -25.05 -9.43
CA VAL A 111 -21.62 -23.85 -8.86
C VAL A 111 -22.50 -23.23 -7.75
N PHE A 112 -21.88 -23.05 -6.59
CA PHE A 112 -22.30 -22.32 -5.38
C PHE A 112 -22.99 -23.09 -4.25
N GLY A 113 -22.26 -24.06 -3.70
CA GLY A 113 -22.28 -24.34 -2.26
C GLY A 113 -21.13 -23.62 -1.53
N SER A 114 -21.44 -23.05 -0.37
CA SER A 114 -20.55 -22.67 0.76
C SER A 114 -19.54 -21.52 0.60
N ASN A 115 -19.87 -20.34 1.14
CA ASN A 115 -18.89 -19.43 1.78
C ASN A 115 -19.49 -18.49 2.87
N PHE A 116 -20.81 -18.45 3.09
CA PHE A 116 -21.44 -17.56 4.09
C PHE A 116 -22.56 -18.26 4.87
N LYS A 117 -22.77 -17.84 6.13
CA LYS A 117 -23.86 -18.31 6.99
C LYS A 117 -24.88 -17.19 7.19
N LYS A 118 -26.16 -17.55 7.14
CA LYS A 118 -27.27 -16.65 7.49
C LYS A 118 -27.51 -16.71 8.99
N VAL A 119 -27.59 -15.54 9.64
CA VAL A 119 -27.86 -15.38 11.07
C VAL A 119 -29.19 -14.65 11.23
N ILE A 120 -30.12 -15.26 11.97
CA ILE A 120 -31.36 -14.64 12.43
C ILE A 120 -31.40 -14.86 13.93
N ASN A 121 -31.60 -13.79 14.70
CA ASN A 121 -31.69 -13.85 16.15
C ASN A 121 -32.51 -12.67 16.69
N ASP A 122 -32.52 -12.51 18.01
CA ASP A 122 -33.37 -11.55 18.70
C ASP A 122 -33.03 -10.08 18.36
N GLN A 123 -31.82 -9.82 17.84
CA GLN A 123 -31.38 -8.51 17.37
C GLN A 123 -31.55 -8.29 15.87
N PHE A 124 -31.50 -9.34 15.04
CA PHE A 124 -31.46 -9.21 13.56
C PHE A 124 -32.62 -9.94 12.89
N LEU A 125 -33.34 -9.22 12.02
CA LEU A 125 -34.36 -9.76 11.10
C LEU A 125 -33.69 -10.64 10.04
N TYR A 126 -32.54 -10.19 9.56
CA TYR A 126 -31.68 -10.92 8.62
C TYR A 126 -30.25 -10.42 8.76
N ALA A 127 -29.29 -11.32 8.90
CA ALA A 127 -27.88 -10.97 8.80
C ALA A 127 -27.06 -12.08 8.15
N ILE A 128 -25.88 -11.71 7.68
CA ILE A 128 -24.91 -12.62 7.06
C ILE A 128 -23.61 -12.55 7.83
N SER A 129 -23.08 -13.71 8.16
CA SER A 129 -21.78 -13.89 8.78
C SER A 129 -20.87 -14.73 7.90
N ASP A 130 -19.56 -14.59 8.11
CA ASP A 130 -18.61 -15.59 7.62
C ASP A 130 -18.79 -16.94 8.35
N LEU A 131 -17.98 -17.94 7.99
CA LEU A 131 -18.01 -19.27 8.58
C LEU A 131 -17.58 -19.32 10.06
N LEU A 132 -16.88 -18.28 10.55
CA LEU A 132 -16.38 -18.13 11.92
C LEU A 132 -17.38 -17.40 12.84
N GLY A 133 -18.47 -16.86 12.27
CA GLY A 133 -19.56 -16.22 13.01
C GLY A 133 -19.45 -14.70 13.12
N ASN A 134 -18.54 -14.06 12.38
CA ASN A 134 -18.41 -12.60 12.38
C ASN A 134 -19.50 -11.96 11.51
N LEU A 135 -20.23 -10.99 12.05
CA LEU A 135 -21.34 -10.32 11.37
C LEU A 135 -20.82 -9.34 10.30
N LEU A 136 -21.05 -9.66 9.03
CA LEU A 136 -20.54 -8.88 7.89
C LEU A 136 -21.52 -7.78 7.46
N TRP A 137 -22.82 -8.06 7.53
CA TRP A 137 -23.89 -7.11 7.23
C TRP A 137 -25.22 -7.63 7.79
N GLY A 138 -26.11 -6.75 8.26
CA GLY A 138 -27.43 -7.19 8.71
C GLY A 138 -28.46 -6.10 8.94
N ILE A 139 -29.73 -6.48 8.87
CA ILE A 139 -30.89 -5.63 9.14
C ILE A 139 -31.44 -6.00 10.51
N ARG A 140 -31.55 -5.01 11.39
CA ARG A 140 -32.11 -5.16 12.73
C ARG A 140 -33.63 -5.16 12.69
N LYS A 141 -34.27 -5.69 13.74
CA LYS A 141 -35.73 -5.77 13.82
C LYS A 141 -36.45 -4.42 13.82
N ASP A 142 -35.74 -3.34 14.16
CA ASP A 142 -36.23 -1.96 14.12
C ASP A 142 -36.10 -1.30 12.72
N GLY A 143 -35.59 -2.03 11.73
CA GLY A 143 -35.38 -1.55 10.36
C GLY A 143 -34.05 -0.87 10.11
N SER A 144 -33.19 -0.68 11.13
CA SER A 144 -31.85 -0.12 10.95
C SER A 144 -30.85 -1.16 10.44
N THR A 145 -29.88 -0.74 9.60
CA THR A 145 -28.84 -1.64 9.06
C THR A 145 -27.53 -1.51 9.82
N TYR A 146 -26.86 -2.66 10.04
CA TYR A 146 -25.49 -2.76 10.51
C TYR A 146 -24.57 -3.07 9.33
N ASP A 147 -23.67 -2.12 9.01
CA ASP A 147 -22.76 -2.18 7.86
C ASP A 147 -21.36 -1.63 8.23
N PRO A 148 -20.40 -2.50 8.59
CA PRO A 148 -19.05 -2.07 8.93
C PRO A 148 -18.12 -1.94 7.70
N LYS A 149 -18.05 -0.70 7.18
CA LYS A 149 -17.02 -0.04 6.34
C LYS A 149 -16.91 -0.38 4.83
N GLY A 150 -17.30 0.61 4.00
CA GLY A 150 -16.90 0.73 2.59
C GLY A 150 -16.97 2.14 1.96
N VAL A 151 -17.20 3.22 2.72
CA VAL A 151 -17.15 4.60 2.19
C VAL A 151 -16.15 5.43 3.01
N PRO A 152 -15.16 6.09 2.39
CA PRO A 152 -14.24 7.00 3.08
C PRO A 152 -14.98 8.15 3.78
N GLU A 153 -14.55 8.52 4.98
CA GLU A 153 -15.25 9.49 5.85
C GLU A 153 -15.33 10.90 5.24
N MET A 154 -14.38 11.26 4.37
CA MET A 154 -14.39 12.51 3.61
C MET A 154 -15.49 12.53 2.54
N VAL A 155 -15.77 11.39 1.89
CA VAL A 155 -16.83 11.25 0.88
C VAL A 155 -18.21 11.14 1.54
N LYS A 156 -18.31 10.52 2.73
CA LYS A 156 -19.53 10.59 3.56
C LYS A 156 -19.86 12.01 3.97
N LYS A 157 -18.87 12.81 4.41
CA LYS A 157 -19.04 14.23 4.72
C LYS A 157 -19.40 15.06 3.49
N LEU A 158 -18.81 14.78 2.33
CA LEU A 158 -19.12 15.49 1.07
C LEU A 158 -20.53 15.18 0.55
N ILE A 159 -20.98 13.92 0.65
CA ILE A 159 -22.34 13.51 0.28
C ILE A 159 -23.36 14.03 1.30
N GLU A 160 -23.05 14.07 2.60
CA GLU A 160 -23.88 14.74 3.61
C GLU A 160 -23.95 16.26 3.42
N GLU A 161 -22.86 16.92 3.02
CA GLU A 161 -22.85 18.36 2.70
C GLU A 161 -23.61 18.68 1.41
N ILE A 162 -23.52 17.84 0.39
CA ILE A 162 -24.26 17.99 -0.88
C ILE A 162 -25.76 17.77 -0.64
N ASN A 163 -26.14 16.76 0.15
CA ASN A 163 -27.55 16.53 0.52
C ASN A 163 -28.08 17.63 1.45
N LYS A 164 -27.29 18.15 2.41
CA LYS A 164 -27.66 19.33 3.23
C LYS A 164 -27.76 20.63 2.44
N ARG A 165 -27.11 20.74 1.27
CA ARG A 165 -27.22 21.89 0.35
C ARG A 165 -28.42 21.76 -0.59
N ILE A 166 -28.74 20.55 -1.04
CA ILE A 166 -29.89 20.27 -1.93
C ILE A 166 -31.22 20.34 -1.16
N ASP A 167 -31.29 19.83 0.07
CA ASP A 167 -32.49 19.94 0.93
C ASP A 167 -32.75 21.37 1.45
N LYS A 168 -31.81 22.29 1.26
CA LYS A 168 -31.93 23.70 1.66
C LYS A 168 -32.50 24.62 0.59
N GLN A 169 -32.67 24.16 -0.66
CA GLN A 169 -33.10 25.04 -1.74
C GLN A 169 -34.60 25.03 -2.07
N GLU A 170 -35.42 24.11 -1.53
CA GLU A 170 -36.89 24.17 -1.73
C GLU A 170 -37.70 23.91 -0.44
N ALA A 171 -38.07 25.03 0.22
CA ALA A 171 -39.29 25.26 1.03
C ALA A 171 -39.35 24.86 2.53
N ARG A 172 -39.13 25.86 3.42
CA ARG A 172 -40.14 26.48 4.34
C ARG A 172 -39.46 27.17 5.53
N LEU A 173 -39.63 28.49 5.63
CA LEU A 173 -39.10 29.41 6.66
C LEU A 173 -37.58 29.52 6.72
N HIS A 174 -37.04 30.72 6.51
CA HIS A 174 -35.61 30.97 6.64
C HIS A 174 -35.33 32.27 7.40
N LEU A 175 -34.21 32.28 8.11
CA LEU A 175 -33.69 33.48 8.74
C LEU A 175 -33.20 34.44 7.66
N ILE A 176 -33.58 35.71 7.77
CA ILE A 176 -33.12 36.75 6.86
C ILE A 176 -32.22 37.73 7.60
N ASP A 177 -31.12 38.09 6.94
CA ASP A 177 -30.21 39.12 7.42
C ASP A 177 -30.69 40.48 6.88
N ASN A 178 -31.09 41.38 7.77
CA ASN A 178 -31.70 42.66 7.41
C ASN A 178 -31.15 43.78 8.31
N PRO A 179 -30.65 44.89 7.74
CA PRO A 179 -29.99 45.95 8.51
C PRO A 179 -30.87 46.63 9.57
N ASN A 180 -32.19 46.44 9.52
CA ASN A 180 -33.14 46.99 10.50
C ASN A 180 -33.46 46.03 11.67
N TYR A 181 -33.08 44.74 11.57
CA TYR A 181 -33.43 43.71 12.54
C TYR A 181 -32.19 42.93 13.02
N VAL A 182 -32.16 42.57 14.31
CA VAL A 182 -31.12 41.73 14.94
C VAL A 182 -31.40 40.25 14.68
N PHE A 183 -32.67 39.91 14.49
CA PHE A 183 -33.11 38.55 14.18
C PHE A 183 -34.41 38.64 13.38
N ALA A 184 -34.52 37.95 12.25
CA ALA A 184 -35.73 37.99 11.43
C ALA A 184 -35.96 36.66 10.70
N ILE A 185 -37.23 36.25 10.58
CA ILE A 185 -37.70 35.03 9.93
C ILE A 185 -38.66 35.43 8.80
N ALA A 186 -38.42 34.91 7.60
CA ALA A 186 -39.27 35.10 6.43
C ALA A 186 -39.73 33.78 5.80
N ASP A 187 -40.79 33.83 5.01
CA ASP A 187 -41.25 32.70 4.19
C ASP A 187 -40.42 32.52 2.91
N ALA A 188 -40.75 31.50 2.11
CA ALA A 188 -40.05 31.19 0.87
C ALA A 188 -40.18 32.27 -0.24
N LEU A 189 -41.03 33.29 -0.05
CA LEU A 189 -41.24 34.42 -0.96
C LEU A 189 -40.56 35.70 -0.45
N GLY A 190 -39.89 35.66 0.70
CA GLY A 190 -39.21 36.80 1.30
C GLY A 190 -40.11 37.70 2.16
N ASN A 191 -41.33 37.25 2.50
CA ASN A 191 -42.21 38.03 3.39
C ASN A 191 -41.78 37.87 4.85
N LEU A 192 -41.59 38.99 5.56
CA LEU A 192 -41.22 39.00 6.97
C LEU A 192 -42.39 38.52 7.85
N LEU A 193 -42.17 37.46 8.62
CA LEU A 193 -43.16 36.86 9.51
C LEU A 193 -42.90 37.17 10.99
N PHE A 194 -41.62 37.24 11.36
CA PHE A 194 -41.18 37.57 12.72
C PHE A 194 -39.84 38.30 12.66
N GLY A 195 -39.63 39.31 13.50
CA GLY A 195 -38.34 39.99 13.64
C GLY A 195 -38.13 40.61 15.02
N ILE A 196 -36.89 40.86 15.40
CA ILE A 196 -36.50 41.64 16.58
C ILE A 196 -35.62 42.77 16.08
N ASP A 197 -35.98 44.01 16.37
CA ASP A 197 -35.22 45.18 15.94
C ASP A 197 -33.95 45.41 16.79
N LYS A 198 -33.10 46.35 16.37
CA LYS A 198 -31.84 46.69 17.08
C LYS A 198 -32.00 47.26 18.48
N ASN A 199 -33.24 47.58 18.86
CA ASN A 199 -33.58 48.09 20.18
C ASN A 199 -34.25 47.01 21.05
N GLY A 200 -34.38 45.78 20.54
CA GLY A 200 -34.94 44.63 21.25
C GLY A 200 -36.47 44.50 21.15
N ALA A 201 -37.14 45.29 20.33
CA ALA A 201 -38.58 45.18 20.11
C ALA A 201 -38.89 44.07 19.10
N SER A 202 -39.87 43.21 19.41
CA SER A 202 -40.30 42.14 18.50
C SER A 202 -41.44 42.61 17.59
N PHE A 203 -41.31 42.29 16.31
CA PHE A 203 -42.30 42.48 15.25
C PHE A 203 -42.84 41.11 14.83
N VAL A 204 -44.17 40.93 14.87
CA VAL A 204 -44.83 39.68 14.46
C VAL A 204 -45.96 40.04 13.52
N ASN A 205 -46.00 39.45 12.33
CA ASN A 205 -47.10 39.70 11.41
C ASN A 205 -48.34 38.92 11.85
N ALA A 206 -49.49 39.60 11.94
CA ALA A 206 -50.66 39.13 12.69
C ALA A 206 -51.37 37.92 12.04
N LEU A 207 -51.55 36.83 12.79
CA LEU A 207 -52.57 35.81 12.48
C LEU A 207 -53.93 36.32 12.99
N LYS A 208 -54.79 36.78 12.08
CA LYS A 208 -56.15 37.22 12.44
C LYS A 208 -57.10 36.02 12.59
N GLY A 209 -57.83 35.96 13.71
CA GLY A 209 -59.18 35.36 13.71
C GLY A 209 -59.64 34.57 14.94
N VAL A 210 -58.77 34.12 15.87
CA VAL A 210 -59.22 33.17 16.91
C VAL A 210 -58.71 33.47 18.34
N VAL A 211 -57.52 34.06 18.50
CA VAL A 211 -56.93 34.27 19.84
C VAL A 211 -56.15 35.57 19.88
N VAL A 212 -56.22 36.29 21.00
CA VAL A 212 -55.39 37.48 21.24
C VAL A 212 -54.30 37.09 22.24
N ILE A 213 -53.05 37.10 21.76
CA ILE A 213 -51.87 36.92 22.61
C ILE A 213 -51.36 38.31 22.95
N GLU A 214 -51.68 38.78 24.16
CA GLU A 214 -51.10 40.01 24.69
C GLU A 214 -49.99 39.66 25.68
N LYS A 215 -48.81 40.24 25.46
CA LYS A 215 -47.84 40.42 26.54
C LYS A 215 -48.36 41.57 27.41
N VAL A 216 -49.27 41.25 28.33
CA VAL A 216 -49.83 42.24 29.26
C VAL A 216 -48.85 42.41 30.42
N GLU A 217 -48.17 43.54 30.52
CA GLU A 217 -47.60 43.98 31.80
C GLU A 217 -48.73 44.62 32.62
N ASN A 218 -49.47 43.79 33.36
CA ASN A 218 -50.33 44.27 34.43
C ASN A 218 -49.85 43.73 35.78
N LYS A 219 -50.41 44.24 36.88
CA LYS A 219 -49.98 43.87 38.23
C LYS A 219 -50.14 42.37 38.59
N GLN A 220 -50.76 41.55 37.75
CA GLN A 220 -51.11 40.16 38.05
C GLN A 220 -50.44 39.10 37.15
N PHE A 221 -50.03 39.41 35.91
CA PHE A 221 -49.55 38.41 34.95
C PHE A 221 -48.30 38.88 34.19
N ILE A 222 -47.33 37.97 34.00
CA ILE A 222 -46.18 38.14 33.09
C ILE A 222 -46.58 37.78 31.65
N PHE A 223 -47.52 36.84 31.51
CA PHE A 223 -47.98 36.33 30.23
C PHE A 223 -49.44 35.88 30.34
N ALA A 224 -50.30 36.31 29.42
CA ALA A 224 -51.72 35.94 29.42
C ALA A 224 -52.23 35.72 27.99
N VAL A 225 -52.98 34.64 27.81
CA VAL A 225 -53.69 34.32 26.57
C VAL A 225 -55.18 34.50 26.82
N LYS A 226 -55.82 35.33 25.99
CA LYS A 226 -57.23 35.68 26.11
C LYS A 226 -57.99 35.33 24.83
N ASP A 227 -59.28 35.05 24.96
CA ASP A 227 -60.15 34.92 23.80
C ASP A 227 -60.44 36.29 23.15
N SER A 228 -61.14 36.27 22.01
CA SER A 228 -61.52 37.48 21.28
C SER A 228 -62.51 38.39 22.03
N ALA A 229 -63.08 37.93 23.14
CA ALA A 229 -63.95 38.71 24.03
C ALA A 229 -63.20 39.27 25.27
N GLY A 230 -61.90 38.97 25.42
CA GLY A 230 -61.05 39.46 26.49
C GLY A 230 -61.05 38.61 27.76
N ASN A 231 -61.66 37.42 27.75
CA ASN A 231 -61.64 36.51 28.89
C ASN A 231 -60.28 35.80 28.99
N LEU A 232 -59.77 35.63 30.22
CA LEU A 232 -58.52 34.89 30.47
C LEU A 232 -58.72 33.41 30.16
N LEU A 233 -57.98 32.85 29.21
CA LEU A 233 -57.98 31.41 28.95
C LEU A 233 -56.94 30.73 29.83
N PHE A 234 -55.69 31.20 29.77
CA PHE A 234 -54.62 30.82 30.69
C PHE A 234 -53.53 31.90 30.76
N GLY A 235 -52.73 31.89 31.83
CA GLY A 235 -51.63 32.83 32.03
C GLY A 235 -50.67 32.46 33.16
N ILE A 236 -49.52 33.12 33.18
CA ILE A 236 -48.44 32.95 34.18
C ILE A 236 -48.37 34.23 35.01
N ARG A 237 -48.49 34.09 36.33
CA ARG A 237 -48.38 35.20 37.29
C ARG A 237 -46.92 35.58 37.57
N HIS A 238 -46.71 36.74 38.19
CA HIS A 238 -45.36 37.22 38.55
C HIS A 238 -44.59 36.30 39.52
N ASP A 239 -45.28 35.48 40.30
CA ASP A 239 -44.70 34.49 41.21
C ASP A 239 -44.44 33.12 40.55
N GLY A 240 -44.69 33.00 39.24
CA GLY A 240 -44.52 31.75 38.48
C GLY A 240 -45.70 30.79 38.54
N THR A 241 -46.79 31.12 39.23
CA THR A 241 -47.99 30.26 39.25
C THR A 241 -48.77 30.32 37.92
N PHE A 242 -49.24 29.15 37.48
CA PHE A 242 -50.05 29.00 36.27
C PHE A 242 -51.54 29.11 36.62
N ALA A 243 -52.26 30.01 35.96
CA ALA A 243 -53.68 30.23 36.16
C ALA A 243 -54.46 29.95 34.86
N CYS A 244 -55.56 29.20 34.94
CA CYS A 244 -56.50 28.99 33.84
C CYS A 244 -57.93 29.25 34.32
N SER A 245 -58.85 29.57 33.40
CA SER A 245 -60.25 29.79 33.78
C SER A 245 -60.92 28.50 34.22
N LYS A 246 -61.64 28.57 35.34
CA LYS A 246 -62.41 27.47 35.93
C LYS A 246 -63.50 27.02 34.95
N PHE A 247 -63.46 25.78 34.47
CA PHE A 247 -64.53 25.19 33.67
C PHE A 247 -65.56 24.54 34.61
N GLU A 248 -66.68 25.21 34.87
CA GLU A 248 -67.84 24.59 35.55
C GLU A 248 -68.91 24.26 34.51
N LEU A 249 -69.34 22.99 34.47
CA LEU A 249 -70.47 22.58 33.64
C LEU A 249 -71.76 23.25 34.17
N PRO A 250 -72.67 23.71 33.29
CA PRO A 250 -73.93 24.30 33.71
C PRO A 250 -74.72 23.35 34.63
N ALA A 251 -75.33 23.87 35.70
CA ALA A 251 -76.12 23.08 36.64
C ALA A 251 -77.26 22.26 35.97
N SER A 252 -77.71 22.67 34.78
CA SER A 252 -78.66 21.94 33.94
C SER A 252 -78.08 20.68 33.31
N ILE A 253 -76.81 20.71 32.86
CA ILE A 253 -76.07 19.56 32.34
C ILE A 253 -75.75 18.58 33.47
N ILE A 254 -75.39 19.09 34.64
CA ILE A 254 -75.15 18.28 35.84
C ILE A 254 -76.44 17.54 36.25
N LYS A 255 -77.60 18.23 36.28
CA LYS A 255 -78.89 17.58 36.55
C LYS A 255 -79.30 16.54 35.50
N GLN A 256 -79.01 16.78 34.22
CA GLN A 256 -79.28 15.81 33.15
C GLN A 256 -78.41 14.55 33.29
N LEU A 257 -77.14 14.72 33.70
CA LEU A 257 -76.24 13.61 33.99
C LEU A 257 -76.67 12.82 35.23
N GLU A 258 -77.07 13.50 36.32
CA GLU A 258 -77.62 12.86 37.53
C GLU A 258 -78.91 12.06 37.25
N GLN A 259 -79.72 12.51 36.28
CA GLN A 259 -80.96 11.84 35.89
C GLN A 259 -80.71 10.66 34.94
N ALA A 260 -79.71 10.77 34.05
CA ALA A 260 -79.25 9.66 33.21
C ALA A 260 -78.61 8.53 34.03
N MET A 261 -77.89 8.88 35.10
CA MET A 261 -77.27 7.95 36.06
C MET A 261 -78.28 7.18 36.95
N LYS A 262 -79.54 7.61 37.01
CA LYS A 262 -80.62 6.87 37.72
C LYS A 262 -81.35 5.86 36.83
N SER A 263 -81.02 5.78 35.54
CA SER A 263 -81.63 4.80 34.65
C SER A 263 -80.99 3.43 34.86
N LYS A 264 -81.83 2.38 34.89
CA LYS A 264 -81.45 0.98 35.14
C LYS A 264 -80.64 0.34 33.99
N TYR A 265 -80.10 1.15 33.08
CA TYR A 265 -79.48 0.72 31.82
C TYR A 265 -78.05 1.26 31.61
N LEU A 266 -77.46 1.91 32.62
CA LEU A 266 -76.02 2.19 32.66
C LEU A 266 -75.37 1.27 33.69
N HIS A 267 -74.89 0.12 33.20
CA HIS A 267 -73.94 -0.69 33.93
C HIS A 267 -72.55 -0.06 33.78
N THR A 268 -71.96 0.33 34.91
CA THR A 268 -70.54 0.65 35.02
C THR A 268 -69.75 -0.65 34.90
N GLU A 269 -68.72 -0.67 34.05
CA GLU A 269 -67.63 -1.62 34.27
C GLU A 269 -66.86 -1.11 35.49
N ASP A 270 -67.03 -1.84 36.60
CA ASP A 270 -66.41 -1.55 37.89
C ASP A 270 -64.89 -1.48 37.75
N GLY A 271 -64.29 -0.33 38.08
CA GLY A 271 -62.89 -0.35 38.49
C GLY A 271 -62.04 0.90 38.43
N ASP A 272 -62.45 2.02 37.82
CA ASP A 272 -61.61 3.23 37.88
C ASP A 272 -62.42 4.47 38.26
N MET A 273 -62.61 4.67 39.57
CA MET A 273 -63.19 5.89 40.14
C MET A 273 -62.20 7.06 40.20
N GLU A 274 -60.99 6.93 39.65
CA GLU A 274 -59.95 7.95 39.79
C GLU A 274 -60.01 9.00 38.68
N PHE A 275 -60.37 8.62 37.44
CA PHE A 275 -60.24 9.49 36.26
C PHE A 275 -61.54 9.76 35.50
N LEU A 276 -61.81 11.03 35.24
CA LEU A 276 -62.85 11.51 34.33
C LEU A 276 -62.44 11.33 32.86
N PHE A 277 -61.15 11.50 32.58
CA PHE A 277 -60.53 11.31 31.27
C PHE A 277 -59.09 10.87 31.47
N ARG A 278 -58.61 9.87 30.71
CA ARG A 278 -57.20 9.47 30.73
C ARG A 278 -56.71 9.15 29.32
N LEU A 279 -55.49 9.56 29.02
CA LEU A 279 -54.71 9.15 27.87
C LEU A 279 -53.71 8.08 28.33
N GLN A 280 -53.75 6.94 27.66
CA GLN A 280 -52.87 5.81 27.93
C GLN A 280 -52.01 5.50 26.71
N ASP A 281 -50.79 5.03 26.95
CA ASP A 281 -49.98 4.44 25.89
C ASP A 281 -50.46 3.02 25.55
N VAL A 282 -49.85 2.42 24.53
CA VAL A 282 -50.20 1.07 24.03
C VAL A 282 -50.03 -0.05 25.07
N ASN A 283 -49.33 0.22 26.17
CA ASN A 283 -49.11 -0.72 27.28
C ASN A 283 -50.01 -0.43 28.48
N GLY A 284 -50.94 0.52 28.36
CA GLY A 284 -51.92 0.87 29.41
C GLY A 284 -51.41 1.89 30.43
N VAL A 285 -50.24 2.52 30.23
CA VAL A 285 -49.68 3.50 31.17
C VAL A 285 -50.35 4.86 30.99
N ILE A 286 -50.87 5.45 32.07
CA ILE A 286 -51.54 6.76 32.05
C ILE A 286 -50.48 7.86 31.92
N VAL A 287 -50.40 8.46 30.72
CA VAL A 287 -49.47 9.55 30.40
C VAL A 287 -50.06 10.92 30.70
N PHE A 288 -51.38 11.00 30.79
CA PHE A 288 -52.11 12.17 31.23
C PHE A 288 -53.50 11.77 31.71
N GLY A 289 -53.95 12.29 32.85
CA GLY A 289 -55.30 12.05 33.36
C GLY A 289 -55.92 13.33 33.90
N VAL A 290 -57.23 13.45 33.78
CA VAL A 290 -58.07 14.38 34.54
C VAL A 290 -58.87 13.55 35.51
N ARG A 291 -58.70 13.82 36.80
CA ARG A 291 -59.38 13.10 37.87
C ARG A 291 -60.84 13.54 37.99
N TRP A 292 -61.65 12.73 38.67
CA TRP A 292 -63.09 12.99 38.83
C TRP A 292 -63.40 14.28 39.58
N ASP A 293 -62.47 14.77 40.41
CA ASP A 293 -62.55 16.05 41.12
C ASP A 293 -62.08 17.26 40.29
N GLY A 294 -61.73 17.04 39.01
CA GLY A 294 -61.26 18.06 38.08
C GLY A 294 -59.76 18.38 38.18
N THR A 295 -59.01 17.70 39.05
CA THR A 295 -57.55 17.88 39.13
C THR A 295 -56.82 17.13 38.02
N SER A 296 -55.74 17.70 37.49
CA SER A 296 -54.90 17.01 36.50
C SER A 296 -53.89 16.09 37.19
N TYR A 297 -53.82 14.85 36.72
CA TYR A 297 -52.77 13.90 37.03
C TYR A 297 -51.75 13.88 35.90
N MET A 298 -50.54 14.32 36.25
CA MET A 298 -49.35 14.22 35.42
C MET A 298 -48.28 13.56 36.28
N PRO A 299 -47.83 12.34 35.97
CA PRO A 299 -46.91 11.62 36.85
C PRO A 299 -45.61 12.40 37.02
N LYS A 300 -45.29 12.78 38.28
CA LYS A 300 -44.02 13.41 38.63
C LYS A 300 -42.96 12.32 38.81
N GLY A 301 -41.99 12.32 37.91
CA GLY A 301 -40.76 11.55 38.05
C GLY A 301 -40.66 10.40 37.07
N ILE A 302 -39.44 10.25 36.56
CA ILE A 302 -38.98 9.15 35.71
C ILE A 302 -39.32 7.83 36.44
N PRO A 303 -40.03 6.87 35.81
CA PRO A 303 -40.40 5.60 36.44
C PRO A 303 -39.20 4.90 37.08
N LEU A 304 -39.37 4.18 38.19
CA LEU A 304 -38.26 3.51 38.90
C LEU A 304 -37.46 2.56 37.98
N GLU A 305 -38.09 1.96 36.97
CA GLU A 305 -37.39 1.20 35.93
C GLU A 305 -36.50 2.08 35.04
N GLN A 306 -36.94 3.29 34.74
CA GLN A 306 -36.21 4.25 33.94
C GLN A 306 -35.10 4.92 34.79
N VAL A 307 -35.28 5.07 36.11
CA VAL A 307 -34.20 5.40 37.05
C VAL A 307 -33.18 4.26 37.14
N ALA A 308 -33.64 2.99 37.19
CA ALA A 308 -32.75 1.83 37.15
C ALA A 308 -32.00 1.70 35.80
N LYS A 309 -32.65 2.05 34.69
CA LYS A 309 -32.02 2.16 33.37
C LYS A 309 -31.00 3.29 33.33
N ASN A 310 -31.31 4.46 33.90
CA ASN A 310 -30.39 5.60 33.97
C ASN A 310 -29.19 5.31 34.89
N VAL A 311 -29.38 4.64 36.02
CA VAL A 311 -28.28 4.15 36.88
C VAL A 311 -27.46 3.07 36.18
N LYS A 312 -28.08 2.20 35.37
CA LYS A 312 -27.35 1.28 34.48
C LYS A 312 -26.61 2.02 33.37
N PHE A 313 -27.15 3.14 32.88
CA PHE A 313 -26.55 3.97 31.85
C PHE A 313 -25.35 4.74 32.40
N GLU A 314 -25.47 5.34 33.58
CA GLU A 314 -24.36 5.96 34.31
C GLU A 314 -23.31 4.93 34.71
N LYS A 315 -23.69 3.76 35.24
CA LYS A 315 -22.72 2.67 35.48
C LYS A 315 -22.06 2.18 34.19
N ARG A 316 -22.77 2.20 33.06
CA ARG A 316 -22.19 1.88 31.74
C ARG A 316 -21.28 2.99 31.24
N ILE A 317 -21.59 4.25 31.50
CA ILE A 317 -20.74 5.41 31.17
C ILE A 317 -19.51 5.39 32.05
N THR A 318 -19.62 5.26 33.37
CA THR A 318 -18.47 5.12 34.28
C THR A 318 -17.66 3.86 33.98
N SER A 319 -18.31 2.72 33.66
CA SER A 319 -17.61 1.53 33.16
C SER A 319 -16.95 1.77 31.81
N LEU A 320 -17.55 2.56 30.91
CA LEU A 320 -16.95 2.96 29.65
C LEU A 320 -15.78 3.90 29.88
N GLU A 321 -15.87 4.86 30.78
CA GLU A 321 -14.82 5.81 31.18
C GLU A 321 -13.67 5.09 31.87
N GLU A 322 -13.93 4.14 32.78
CA GLU A 322 -12.93 3.24 33.34
C GLU A 322 -12.36 2.31 32.27
N ARG A 323 -13.17 1.78 31.36
CA ARG A 323 -12.70 0.95 30.24
C ARG A 323 -11.98 1.75 29.17
N LEU A 324 -12.19 3.07 29.05
CA LEU A 324 -11.51 4.02 28.16
C LEU A 324 -10.19 4.46 28.79
N ALA A 325 -10.21 4.79 30.08
CA ALA A 325 -9.02 5.03 30.89
C ALA A 325 -8.11 3.79 30.96
N ASN A 326 -8.70 2.58 30.86
CA ASN A 326 -8.01 1.31 30.81
C ASN A 326 -8.07 0.61 29.42
N PHE A 327 -8.45 1.34 28.35
CA PHE A 327 -8.62 0.73 27.02
C PHE A 327 -7.25 0.48 26.38
N ARG A 328 -7.00 -0.76 25.99
CA ARG A 328 -5.77 -1.19 25.28
C ARG A 328 -6.11 -2.11 24.11
N GLY A 329 -6.62 -1.55 23.01
CA GLY A 329 -6.86 -2.28 21.75
C GLY A 329 -7.18 -1.32 20.60
N GLY A 330 -6.37 -1.03 19.57
CA GLY A 330 -5.24 -1.76 18.98
C GLY A 330 -4.17 -2.24 19.93
N THR A 331 -3.51 -3.31 19.52
CA THR A 331 -2.47 -4.04 20.24
C THR A 331 -1.37 -3.09 20.77
N GLY A 332 -1.57 -2.53 21.97
CA GLY A 332 -0.53 -1.94 22.82
C GLY A 332 0.14 -0.62 22.38
N ASP A 333 0.33 0.27 23.35
CA ASP A 333 1.49 1.16 23.36
C ASP A 333 2.70 0.32 23.84
N TRP A 334 3.71 0.22 22.97
CA TRP A 334 4.89 -0.60 23.20
C TRP A 334 6.07 0.18 23.79
N SER A 335 5.92 1.48 24.04
CA SER A 335 7.03 2.39 24.41
C SER A 335 7.89 1.89 25.58
N GLU A 336 7.27 1.30 26.60
CA GLU A 336 7.96 0.85 27.83
C GLU A 336 8.29 -0.65 27.85
N THR A 337 7.94 -1.39 26.81
CA THR A 337 8.09 -2.87 26.78
C THR A 337 9.51 -3.32 26.47
N GLY A 338 10.32 -2.43 25.90
CA GLY A 338 11.66 -2.73 25.38
C GLY A 338 11.68 -3.60 24.11
N LYS A 339 10.53 -4.05 23.60
CA LYS A 339 10.42 -4.81 22.37
C LYS A 339 9.01 -4.74 21.76
N MET A 340 8.91 -4.71 20.44
CA MET A 340 7.62 -4.78 19.73
C MET A 340 7.62 -5.96 18.76
N GLN A 341 6.53 -6.73 18.74
CA GLN A 341 6.33 -7.78 17.73
C GLN A 341 4.92 -7.69 17.17
N VAL A 342 4.83 -7.33 15.89
CA VAL A 342 3.57 -7.00 15.21
C VAL A 342 3.63 -7.51 13.75
N PRO A 343 2.50 -7.68 13.04
CA PRO A 343 2.53 -7.98 11.60
C PRO A 343 3.31 -6.92 10.79
N ILE A 344 3.72 -7.26 9.56
CA ILE A 344 4.30 -6.25 8.67
C ILE A 344 3.19 -5.23 8.32
N PRO A 345 3.39 -3.92 8.59
CA PRO A 345 2.40 -2.91 8.27
C PRO A 345 2.18 -2.80 6.75
N ARG A 346 0.94 -2.49 6.34
CA ARG A 346 0.69 -2.09 4.93
C ARG A 346 1.33 -0.74 4.65
N CYS A 347 1.18 0.21 5.57
CA CYS A 347 1.86 1.49 5.60
C CYS A 347 2.00 1.89 7.08
N ALA A 348 2.94 2.76 7.40
CA ALA A 348 3.08 3.31 8.74
C ALA A 348 3.28 4.83 8.70
N MET A 349 3.16 5.45 9.87
CA MET A 349 3.52 6.83 10.11
C MET A 349 4.67 6.87 11.12
N LEU A 350 5.65 7.74 10.89
CA LEU A 350 6.78 7.95 11.78
C LEU A 350 6.98 9.44 11.99
N ASN A 351 6.72 9.92 13.20
CA ASN A 351 7.00 11.29 13.61
C ASN A 351 8.34 11.35 14.36
N LEU A 352 9.30 12.02 13.74
CA LEU A 352 10.62 12.27 14.31
C LEU A 352 10.56 13.58 15.10
N LEU A 353 10.67 13.48 16.42
CA LEU A 353 10.69 14.62 17.33
C LEU A 353 12.14 15.12 17.46
N THR A 354 12.57 15.89 16.47
CA THR A 354 13.96 16.36 16.32
C THR A 354 14.01 17.82 15.90
N SER A 355 14.98 18.57 16.42
CA SER A 355 15.23 19.95 16.01
C SER A 355 15.75 20.06 14.57
N THR A 356 16.44 19.03 14.07
CA THR A 356 16.98 19.01 12.71
C THR A 356 17.04 17.59 12.13
N MET A 357 17.02 17.51 10.80
CA MET A 357 17.20 16.26 10.06
C MET A 357 18.69 16.07 9.72
N PRO A 358 19.19 14.82 9.71
CA PRO A 358 20.61 14.56 9.51
C PRO A 358 21.04 14.87 8.08
N THR A 359 22.23 15.44 7.93
CA THR A 359 22.85 15.79 6.65
C THR A 359 24.14 15.03 6.37
N ALA A 360 24.63 14.25 7.35
CA ALA A 360 25.87 13.47 7.29
C ALA A 360 25.65 12.05 7.83
N LYS A 361 26.46 11.10 7.36
CA LYS A 361 26.41 9.71 7.84
C LYS A 361 27.03 9.57 9.22
N SER A 362 26.50 8.63 10.02
CA SER A 362 27.13 8.17 11.25
C SER A 362 28.61 7.84 10.99
N GLY A 363 29.49 8.30 11.86
CA GLY A 363 30.91 8.03 11.74
C GLY A 363 31.65 8.89 10.70
N MET A 364 31.09 9.42 9.61
CA MET A 364 31.89 10.08 8.55
C MET A 364 32.53 11.47 8.90
N GLY A 365 32.79 11.77 10.17
CA GLY A 365 33.96 12.56 10.57
C GLY A 365 34.11 13.95 9.94
N THR A 366 33.02 14.64 9.58
CA THR A 366 33.14 16.08 9.34
C THR A 366 33.36 16.72 10.70
N SER A 367 34.57 17.26 10.93
CA SER A 367 34.90 17.91 12.19
C SER A 367 33.84 18.99 12.50
N GLY A 368 33.18 18.86 13.65
CA GLY A 368 32.09 19.76 14.07
C GLY A 368 30.66 19.36 13.65
N VAL A 369 30.44 18.25 12.94
CA VAL A 369 29.09 17.76 12.57
C VAL A 369 28.74 16.53 13.40
N ASN A 370 27.82 16.70 14.37
CA ASN A 370 27.23 15.55 15.05
C ASN A 370 26.28 14.83 14.07
N CYS A 371 26.66 13.62 13.66
CA CYS A 371 25.95 12.83 12.65
C CYS A 371 24.91 11.87 13.24
N ASP A 372 25.02 11.56 14.54
CA ASP A 372 24.06 10.76 15.28
C ASP A 372 23.22 11.68 16.17
N ILE A 373 22.07 12.09 15.63
CA ILE A 373 21.16 13.03 16.28
C ILE A 373 20.29 12.24 17.26
N PRO A 374 20.42 12.44 18.58
CA PRO A 374 19.53 11.82 19.54
C PRO A 374 18.16 12.48 19.45
N CYS A 375 17.11 11.70 19.24
CA CYS A 375 15.75 12.21 19.19
C CYS A 375 14.73 11.17 19.68
N LEU A 376 13.45 11.53 19.69
CA LEU A 376 12.38 10.57 19.94
C LEU A 376 11.71 10.21 18.60
N ALA A 377 11.44 8.93 18.40
CA ALA A 377 10.63 8.44 17.29
C ALA A 377 9.27 8.01 17.82
N GLU A 378 8.22 8.56 17.21
CA GLU A 378 6.84 8.21 17.46
C GLU A 378 6.28 7.47 16.23
N PHE A 379 5.99 6.18 16.37
CA PHE A 379 5.60 5.29 15.28
C PHE A 379 4.16 4.83 15.44
N TRP A 380 3.42 4.80 14.33
CA TRP A 380 2.10 4.18 14.20
C TRP A 380 2.05 3.30 12.97
N ASP A 381 1.64 2.04 13.14
CA ASP A 381 1.49 1.12 12.00
C ASP A 381 0.14 1.25 11.26
N MET A 382 -0.69 2.23 11.63
CA MET A 382 -2.04 2.44 11.13
C MET A 382 -3.02 1.26 11.36
N GLN A 383 -2.63 0.29 12.18
CA GLN A 383 -3.42 -0.87 12.60
C GLN A 383 -3.60 -0.92 14.13
N GLY A 384 -3.10 0.10 14.83
CA GLY A 384 -3.31 0.34 16.25
C GLY A 384 -2.14 -0.08 17.14
N ASN A 385 -0.98 -0.40 16.57
CA ASN A 385 0.27 -0.53 17.30
C ASN A 385 1.02 0.81 17.30
N TYR A 386 1.62 1.13 18.44
CA TYR A 386 2.31 2.40 18.64
C TYR A 386 3.56 2.24 19.49
N PHE A 387 4.59 3.04 19.21
CA PHE A 387 5.63 3.29 20.21
C PHE A 387 6.12 4.73 20.12
N LYS A 388 6.65 5.23 21.24
CA LYS A 388 7.41 6.46 21.35
C LYS A 388 8.67 6.20 22.13
N ILE A 389 9.79 6.08 21.42
CA ILE A 389 11.06 5.63 21.99
C ILE A 389 12.23 6.54 21.61
N PRO A 390 13.28 6.60 22.43
CA PRO A 390 14.54 7.24 22.06
C PRO A 390 15.24 6.51 20.91
N ILE A 391 15.75 7.29 19.95
CA ILE A 391 16.52 6.78 18.83
C ILE A 391 17.80 7.60 18.62
N LEU A 392 18.75 7.01 17.89
CA LEU A 392 19.80 7.76 17.18
C LEU A 392 19.42 7.83 15.70
N LEU A 393 19.43 9.04 15.15
CA LEU A 393 19.07 9.33 13.77
C LEU A 393 20.29 9.86 13.00
N SER A 394 20.62 9.22 11.89
CA SER A 394 21.73 9.63 11.01
C SER A 394 21.37 9.53 9.53
N ALA A 395 22.14 10.18 8.65
CA ALA A 395 21.93 10.04 7.20
C ALA A 395 22.59 8.75 6.68
N GLN A 396 22.12 8.23 5.56
CA GLN A 396 22.57 6.96 5.00
C GLN A 396 22.82 7.04 3.48
N GLY A 397 23.74 6.19 3.00
CA GLY A 397 24.00 5.94 1.58
C GLY A 397 25.06 6.87 0.97
N ASN A 398 25.80 6.42 -0.04
CA ASN A 398 27.00 7.13 -0.52
C ASN A 398 26.69 8.23 -1.53
N SER A 399 26.23 7.84 -2.72
CA SER A 399 25.75 8.76 -3.76
C SER A 399 24.56 9.60 -3.28
N SER A 400 23.68 9.00 -2.47
CA SER A 400 22.49 9.67 -1.95
C SER A 400 22.77 10.85 -1.02
N MET A 401 24.00 11.01 -0.52
CA MET A 401 24.37 12.21 0.24
C MET A 401 24.28 13.48 -0.60
N GLY A 402 24.43 13.38 -1.93
CA GLY A 402 24.30 14.52 -2.84
C GLY A 402 22.86 14.99 -3.06
N PHE A 403 21.85 14.17 -2.72
CA PHE A 403 20.44 14.50 -2.97
C PHE A 403 19.86 15.39 -1.88
N ALA A 404 18.85 16.20 -2.22
CA ALA A 404 18.21 17.11 -1.28
C ALA A 404 17.56 16.35 -0.11
N LYS A 405 16.82 15.28 -0.42
CA LYS A 405 16.21 14.39 0.56
C LYS A 405 17.15 13.23 0.90
N LYS A 406 17.49 13.07 2.18
CA LYS A 406 18.45 12.06 2.65
C LYS A 406 17.73 10.76 3.02
N ASN A 407 18.35 9.63 2.67
CA ASN A 407 18.05 8.36 3.35
C ASN A 407 18.48 8.48 4.82
N LEU A 408 17.79 7.78 5.70
CA LEU A 408 18.02 7.84 7.15
C LEU A 408 18.36 6.44 7.67
N ALA A 409 19.18 6.40 8.71
CA ALA A 409 19.36 5.24 9.57
C ALA A 409 18.84 5.58 10.95
N ILE A 410 18.14 4.63 11.56
CA ILE A 410 17.62 4.74 12.92
C ILE A 410 18.13 3.56 13.75
N ASP A 411 18.63 3.85 14.95
CA ASP A 411 18.94 2.86 15.98
C ASP A 411 18.02 3.10 17.18
N LEU A 412 17.39 2.04 17.67
CA LEU A 412 16.26 2.09 18.60
C LEU A 412 16.69 1.71 20.01
N PHE A 413 16.31 2.49 21.02
CA PHE A 413 16.72 2.29 22.41
C PHE A 413 15.54 2.26 23.36
N LYS A 414 15.68 1.52 24.47
CA LYS A 414 14.63 1.43 25.50
C LYS A 414 14.45 2.75 26.26
N ASP A 415 15.53 3.51 26.41
CA ASP A 415 15.55 4.72 27.21
C ASP A 415 16.54 5.77 26.64
N ALA A 416 16.49 6.97 27.20
CA ALA A 416 17.34 8.08 26.77
C ALA A 416 18.82 7.88 27.11
N ALA A 417 19.12 6.95 28.04
CA ALA A 417 20.49 6.57 28.36
C ALA A 417 21.14 5.74 27.25
N ARG A 418 20.33 5.13 26.35
CA ARG A 418 20.77 4.44 25.13
C ARG A 418 21.76 3.30 25.42
N LYS A 419 21.58 2.64 26.56
CA LYS A 419 22.40 1.49 26.99
C LYS A 419 21.84 0.16 26.49
N GLU A 420 20.52 0.09 26.36
CA GLU A 420 19.82 -1.10 25.92
C GLU A 420 18.98 -0.82 24.67
N SER A 421 19.07 -1.73 23.71
CA SER A 421 18.32 -1.68 22.46
C SER A 421 16.83 -1.96 22.67
N PHE A 422 15.99 -1.25 21.92
CA PHE A 422 14.59 -1.59 21.72
C PHE A 422 14.45 -2.45 20.46
N VAL A 423 13.95 -3.67 20.60
CA VAL A 423 13.97 -4.65 19.49
C VAL A 423 12.58 -4.75 18.85
N VAL A 424 12.51 -4.62 17.52
CA VAL A 424 11.27 -4.72 16.75
C VAL A 424 11.31 -5.95 15.83
N LYS A 425 10.23 -6.72 15.80
CA LYS A 425 9.99 -7.81 14.84
C LYS A 425 8.69 -7.55 14.07
N PHE A 426 8.81 -7.32 12.77
CA PHE A 426 7.67 -7.17 11.87
C PHE A 426 7.39 -8.50 11.15
N GLY A 427 6.24 -9.12 11.42
CA GLY A 427 5.80 -10.38 10.82
C GLY A 427 6.88 -11.47 10.85
N ASP A 428 7.26 -11.91 9.66
CA ASP A 428 8.23 -12.98 9.44
C ASP A 428 9.68 -12.48 9.25
N TRP A 429 9.95 -11.20 9.54
CA TRP A 429 11.31 -10.65 9.51
C TRP A 429 12.13 -11.08 10.73
N VAL A 430 13.45 -11.05 10.59
CA VAL A 430 14.35 -11.11 11.74
C VAL A 430 14.15 -9.90 12.65
N SER A 431 14.19 -10.13 13.96
CA SER A 431 14.12 -9.04 14.94
C SER A 431 15.33 -8.11 14.79
N GLN A 432 15.12 -6.80 14.78
CA GLN A 432 16.19 -5.80 14.71
C GLN A 432 15.93 -4.63 15.65
N ASP A 433 17.01 -4.01 16.11
CA ASP A 433 17.01 -2.75 16.87
C ASP A 433 17.40 -1.56 16.00
N SER A 434 17.47 -1.75 14.69
CA SER A 434 18.10 -0.82 13.79
C SER A 434 17.57 -0.99 12.37
N PHE A 435 17.12 0.10 11.74
CA PHE A 435 16.49 0.08 10.42
C PHE A 435 17.00 1.19 9.50
N HIS A 436 16.78 1.05 8.20
CA HIS A 436 16.94 2.15 7.24
C HIS A 436 15.56 2.69 6.86
N LEU A 437 15.48 4.02 6.75
CA LEU A 437 14.39 4.71 6.08
C LEU A 437 14.94 5.23 4.75
N LYS A 438 14.64 4.53 3.66
CA LYS A 438 15.13 4.90 2.32
C LYS A 438 14.19 5.93 1.71
N ALA A 439 14.73 7.13 1.47
CA ALA A 439 14.02 8.25 0.87
C ALA A 439 13.73 8.03 -0.59
N TYR A 440 14.61 7.30 -1.30
CA TYR A 440 14.49 7.01 -2.72
C TYR A 440 14.16 8.26 -3.54
N TYR A 441 14.88 9.36 -3.29
CA TYR A 441 14.64 10.67 -3.92
C TYR A 441 14.65 10.63 -5.46
N THR A 442 15.35 9.64 -6.02
CA THR A 442 15.51 9.38 -7.45
C THR A 442 14.48 8.42 -8.04
N ASP A 443 13.61 7.84 -7.22
CA ASP A 443 12.57 6.90 -7.66
C ASP A 443 11.17 7.48 -7.41
N THR A 444 10.37 7.58 -8.47
CA THR A 444 8.99 8.09 -8.47
C THR A 444 8.06 7.35 -7.51
N PHE A 445 8.32 6.08 -7.24
CA PHE A 445 7.46 5.25 -6.42
C PHE A 445 7.98 5.12 -4.99
N ARG A 446 9.14 5.73 -4.69
CA ARG A 446 9.80 5.73 -3.38
C ARG A 446 9.94 4.32 -2.77
N GLY A 447 10.06 3.30 -3.62
CA GLY A 447 9.93 1.90 -3.23
C GLY A 447 10.11 0.85 -4.33
N VAL A 448 10.57 1.17 -5.54
CA VAL A 448 10.82 0.13 -6.58
C VAL A 448 11.77 -0.95 -6.10
N SER A 449 12.78 -0.56 -5.33
CA SER A 449 13.73 -1.48 -4.69
C SER A 449 13.02 -2.41 -3.69
N ALA A 450 12.09 -1.89 -2.87
CA ALA A 450 11.31 -2.71 -1.95
C ALA A 450 10.39 -3.69 -2.71
N VAL A 451 9.79 -3.23 -3.82
CA VAL A 451 8.95 -4.05 -4.70
C VAL A 451 9.75 -5.18 -5.35
N SER A 452 10.97 -4.92 -5.82
CA SER A 452 11.87 -5.96 -6.33
C SER A 452 12.21 -6.99 -5.24
N TYR A 453 12.43 -6.58 -3.99
CA TYR A 453 12.61 -7.54 -2.90
C TYR A 453 11.35 -8.35 -2.58
N MET A 454 10.15 -7.79 -2.75
CA MET A 454 8.90 -8.55 -2.63
C MET A 454 8.79 -9.60 -3.75
N LEU A 455 9.17 -9.25 -4.98
CA LEU A 455 9.23 -10.20 -6.09
C LEU A 455 10.25 -11.33 -5.81
N TYR A 456 11.44 -10.99 -5.35
CA TYR A 456 12.45 -12.00 -4.99
C TYR A 456 12.00 -12.90 -3.84
N GLU A 457 11.27 -12.36 -2.85
CA GLU A 457 10.64 -13.16 -1.79
C GLU A 457 9.60 -14.15 -2.33
N GLU A 458 8.79 -13.75 -3.31
CA GLU A 458 7.85 -14.66 -3.98
C GLU A 458 8.57 -15.79 -4.72
N MET A 459 9.66 -15.46 -5.43
CA MET A 459 10.51 -16.46 -6.08
C MET A 459 11.06 -17.46 -5.05
N ALA A 460 11.66 -16.95 -3.97
CA ALA A 460 12.24 -17.77 -2.92
C ALA A 460 11.20 -18.71 -2.28
N LYS A 461 9.97 -18.23 -2.05
CA LYS A 461 8.86 -19.02 -1.47
C LYS A 461 8.35 -20.16 -2.35
N THR A 462 8.70 -20.19 -3.64
CA THR A 462 8.39 -21.34 -4.50
C THR A 462 9.40 -22.48 -4.39
N ARG A 463 10.48 -22.30 -3.62
CA ARG A 463 11.47 -23.35 -3.33
C ARG A 463 11.07 -24.14 -2.08
N ASP A 464 11.65 -25.33 -1.95
CA ASP A 464 11.50 -26.15 -0.76
C ASP A 464 12.12 -25.48 0.47
N LEU A 465 11.63 -25.84 1.66
CA LEU A 465 12.02 -25.22 2.93
C LEU A 465 13.54 -25.21 3.20
N GLY A 466 14.30 -26.17 2.65
CA GLY A 466 15.76 -26.24 2.80
C GLY A 466 16.56 -25.38 1.80
N ASP A 467 15.90 -24.86 0.76
CA ASP A 467 16.50 -24.13 -0.37
C ASP A 467 15.80 -22.79 -0.64
N ASP A 468 14.89 -22.34 0.22
CA ASP A 468 14.26 -21.01 0.09
C ASP A 468 15.16 -19.87 0.62
N ARG A 469 16.23 -20.16 1.36
CA ARG A 469 17.24 -19.20 1.83
C ARG A 469 18.65 -19.78 1.78
N PRO A 470 19.68 -18.96 1.48
CA PRO A 470 21.02 -19.48 1.18
C PRO A 470 21.74 -20.10 2.38
N TYR A 471 21.33 -19.76 3.61
CA TYR A 471 21.87 -20.35 4.83
C TYR A 471 21.22 -21.69 5.20
N LYS A 472 20.05 -22.02 4.65
CA LYS A 472 19.23 -23.11 5.17
C LYS A 472 19.77 -24.50 4.84
N SER A 473 20.49 -24.68 3.73
CA SER A 473 21.10 -25.97 3.43
C SER A 473 22.15 -26.36 4.50
N GLU A 474 22.97 -25.40 4.95
CA GLU A 474 23.97 -25.63 6.03
C GLU A 474 23.33 -25.79 7.41
N PHE A 475 22.18 -25.15 7.60
CA PHE A 475 21.42 -25.22 8.83
C PHE A 475 20.71 -26.59 8.96
N THR A 476 20.01 -27.01 7.91
CA THR A 476 19.19 -28.22 7.92
C THR A 476 19.99 -29.52 7.92
N THR A 477 21.15 -29.56 7.27
CA THR A 477 22.02 -30.76 7.22
C THR A 477 22.61 -31.15 8.58
N LYS A 478 22.56 -30.25 9.56
CA LYS A 478 23.01 -30.51 10.94
C LYS A 478 21.97 -31.26 11.78
N TYR A 479 20.72 -31.37 11.29
CA TYR A 479 19.64 -32.07 11.98
C TYR A 479 19.47 -33.49 11.44
N GLY A 480 19.64 -34.48 12.32
CA GLY A 480 19.33 -35.88 12.03
C GLY A 480 17.99 -36.31 12.65
N THR A 481 17.33 -37.30 12.04
CA THR A 481 16.20 -37.98 12.67
C THR A 481 16.73 -39.04 13.63
N SER A 482 16.51 -38.87 14.94
CA SER A 482 16.68 -39.95 15.91
C SER A 482 15.41 -40.12 16.72
N ASP A 483 15.02 -41.37 16.97
CA ASP A 483 13.82 -41.73 17.74
C ASP A 483 13.88 -41.24 19.21
N ALA A 484 15.07 -40.80 19.66
CA ALA A 484 15.33 -40.27 20.99
C ALA A 484 15.39 -38.73 21.05
N GLY A 485 15.18 -38.01 19.93
CA GLY A 485 15.26 -36.54 19.89
C GLY A 485 16.69 -35.98 20.04
N ILE A 486 17.73 -36.82 19.93
CA ILE A 486 19.15 -36.49 20.10
C ILE A 486 19.70 -35.60 18.95
N GLY A 487 18.89 -35.36 17.91
CA GLY A 487 19.25 -34.50 16.79
C GLY A 487 19.00 -33.00 17.00
N SER A 488 18.29 -32.59 18.06
CA SER A 488 18.07 -31.16 18.38
C SER A 488 19.27 -30.58 19.10
N GLU A 489 19.75 -29.42 18.66
CA GLU A 489 20.82 -28.69 19.36
C GLU A 489 20.27 -28.05 20.65
N GLU A 490 21.09 -27.93 21.70
CA GLU A 490 20.69 -27.25 22.94
C GLU A 490 20.41 -25.75 22.72
N SER A 491 20.97 -25.17 21.66
CA SER A 491 20.79 -23.78 21.28
C SER A 491 19.45 -23.56 20.58
N LEU A 492 18.47 -22.95 21.26
CA LEU A 492 17.13 -22.68 20.73
C LEU A 492 17.13 -21.92 19.39
N ASP A 493 18.04 -20.96 19.22
CA ASP A 493 18.23 -20.18 17.99
C ASP A 493 18.74 -21.00 16.81
N ARG A 494 19.31 -22.18 17.07
CA ARG A 494 19.65 -23.14 16.03
C ARG A 494 18.45 -23.99 15.64
N ASN A 495 17.44 -24.17 16.49
CA ASN A 495 16.30 -25.03 16.15
C ASN A 495 15.16 -24.32 15.39
N PHE A 496 15.18 -22.98 15.30
CA PHE A 496 14.12 -22.19 14.68
C PHE A 496 14.64 -21.20 13.64
N ASP A 497 13.89 -21.02 12.56
CA ASP A 497 14.15 -19.98 11.57
C ASP A 497 14.02 -18.59 12.23
N THR A 498 15.04 -17.75 12.07
CA THR A 498 15.09 -16.41 12.66
C THR A 498 14.20 -15.40 11.93
N GLY A 499 13.77 -15.72 10.70
CA GLY A 499 13.13 -14.79 9.78
C GLY A 499 14.11 -13.97 8.94
N ALA A 500 15.38 -14.38 8.88
CA ALA A 500 16.40 -13.72 8.07
C ALA A 500 16.05 -13.83 6.57
N LYS A 501 15.99 -12.69 5.90
CA LYS A 501 15.57 -12.58 4.49
C LYS A 501 16.74 -12.64 3.51
N CYS A 502 17.94 -12.24 3.94
CA CYS A 502 19.12 -12.02 3.11
C CYS A 502 19.03 -10.84 2.12
N PHE A 503 17.95 -10.06 2.18
CA PHE A 503 17.79 -8.81 1.44
C PHE A 503 16.99 -7.77 2.26
N PRO A 504 17.07 -6.47 1.91
CA PRO A 504 16.45 -5.36 2.67
C PRO A 504 14.93 -5.24 2.50
N GLN A 505 14.16 -6.26 2.87
CA GLN A 505 12.69 -6.22 2.76
C GLN A 505 12.10 -4.99 3.47
N GLY A 506 11.03 -4.41 2.92
CA GLY A 506 10.47 -3.14 3.38
C GLY A 506 8.98 -2.93 3.20
N PHE A 507 8.45 -1.87 3.82
CA PHE A 507 7.10 -1.35 3.65
C PHE A 507 7.10 0.19 3.63
N PRO A 508 6.09 0.86 3.05
CA PRO A 508 6.06 2.32 2.97
C PRO A 508 5.79 2.96 4.34
N VAL A 509 6.46 4.08 4.62
CA VAL A 509 6.26 4.87 5.84
C VAL A 509 6.19 6.36 5.51
N ILE A 510 5.21 7.05 6.09
CA ILE A 510 5.06 8.50 5.99
C ILE A 510 5.81 9.14 7.14
N VAL A 511 6.85 9.91 6.83
CA VAL A 511 7.70 10.55 7.82
C VAL A 511 7.24 11.97 8.07
N TYR A 512 7.13 12.33 9.35
CA TYR A 512 6.87 13.65 9.86
C TYR A 512 8.07 14.12 10.70
N GLN A 513 8.30 15.44 10.73
CA GLN A 513 9.24 16.08 11.63
C GLN A 513 8.44 17.01 12.54
N ASN A 514 8.42 16.73 13.85
CA ASN A 514 7.64 17.49 14.84
C ASN A 514 6.16 17.71 14.45
N GLY A 515 5.53 16.68 13.87
CA GLY A 515 4.14 16.72 13.41
C GLY A 515 3.92 17.32 12.01
N GLU A 516 4.93 17.91 11.38
CA GLU A 516 4.85 18.41 10.00
C GLU A 516 5.30 17.35 8.99
N PHE A 517 4.59 17.22 7.87
CA PHE A 517 4.95 16.27 6.82
C PHE A 517 6.38 16.50 6.33
N TYR A 518 7.19 15.45 6.32
CA TYR A 518 8.57 15.49 5.83
C TYR A 518 8.73 14.78 4.49
N GLY A 519 8.16 13.59 4.34
CA GLY A 519 8.17 12.88 3.07
C GLY A 519 7.79 11.41 3.18
N VAL A 520 7.61 10.78 2.02
CA VAL A 520 7.39 9.34 1.89
C VAL A 520 8.73 8.60 1.88
N TYR A 521 8.84 7.53 2.66
CA TYR A 521 10.03 6.69 2.79
C TYR A 521 9.67 5.21 2.69
N SER A 522 10.67 4.36 2.47
CA SER A 522 10.59 2.92 2.70
C SER A 522 11.25 2.56 4.02
N TRP A 523 10.51 1.96 4.97
CA TRP A 523 11.09 1.33 6.15
C TRP A 523 11.65 -0.03 5.76
N GLN A 524 12.95 -0.27 5.97
CA GLN A 524 13.63 -1.47 5.49
C GLN A 524 14.57 -2.11 6.53
N LEU A 525 14.64 -3.44 6.46
CA LEU A 525 15.69 -4.22 7.13
C LEU A 525 17.08 -3.76 6.68
N LYS A 526 18.04 -3.72 7.61
CA LYS A 526 19.44 -3.47 7.24
C LYS A 526 20.08 -4.74 6.67
N LYS A 527 21.17 -4.56 5.91
CA LYS A 527 22.16 -5.61 5.56
C LYS A 527 23.00 -6.04 6.79
N HIS A 528 22.32 -6.18 7.93
CA HIS A 528 22.90 -6.61 9.19
C HIS A 528 23.11 -8.12 9.16
N ARG A 529 24.15 -8.61 9.84
CA ARG A 529 24.48 -10.04 9.90
C ARG A 529 23.30 -10.91 10.32
N ASP A 530 22.42 -10.40 11.18
CA ASP A 530 21.25 -11.15 11.66
C ASP A 530 20.22 -11.35 10.52
N ASN A 531 20.11 -10.40 9.59
CA ASN A 531 19.32 -10.56 8.36
C ASN A 531 20.01 -11.47 7.32
N MET A 532 21.29 -11.77 7.53
CA MET A 532 22.02 -12.78 6.78
C MET A 532 22.12 -14.09 7.57
N HIS A 533 21.48 -14.26 8.73
CA HIS A 533 21.63 -15.45 9.59
C HIS A 533 23.10 -15.80 9.94
N MET A 534 23.93 -14.78 10.21
CA MET A 534 25.36 -14.96 10.44
C MET A 534 25.82 -14.75 11.88
N ASN A 535 26.73 -15.60 12.34
CA ASN A 535 27.42 -15.43 13.61
C ASN A 535 28.66 -14.53 13.44
N LYS A 536 28.78 -13.50 14.30
CA LYS A 536 29.91 -12.56 14.25
C LYS A 536 31.27 -13.14 14.67
N LYS A 537 31.31 -14.38 15.15
CA LYS A 537 32.51 -15.05 15.68
C LYS A 537 32.95 -16.26 14.85
N THR A 538 32.21 -16.64 13.81
CA THR A 538 32.51 -17.78 12.94
C THR A 538 33.28 -17.30 11.71
N ALA A 539 34.40 -17.94 11.36
CA ALA A 539 35.26 -17.50 10.27
C ALA A 539 34.64 -17.81 8.89
N GLU A 540 33.86 -18.87 8.85
CA GLU A 540 33.17 -19.42 7.69
C GLU A 540 31.93 -18.60 7.29
N HIS A 541 31.41 -17.78 8.21
CA HIS A 541 30.28 -16.89 7.94
C HIS A 541 30.83 -15.55 7.44
N VAL A 542 31.03 -15.41 6.14
CA VAL A 542 31.60 -14.19 5.54
C VAL A 542 30.54 -13.44 4.74
N HIS A 543 30.46 -12.13 4.93
CA HIS A 543 29.58 -11.23 4.16
C HIS A 543 30.41 -10.08 3.58
N LEU A 544 30.42 -9.96 2.26
CA LEU A 544 31.11 -8.93 1.50
C LEU A 544 30.14 -7.94 0.85
N ASP A 545 30.55 -6.68 0.78
CA ASP A 545 29.72 -5.55 0.32
C ASP A 545 30.57 -4.45 -0.29
N GLY A 546 30.24 -3.97 -1.49
CA GLY A 546 30.98 -2.93 -2.19
C GLY A 546 31.15 -3.27 -3.66
N THR A 547 32.24 -2.79 -4.27
CA THR A 547 32.56 -3.08 -5.67
C THR A 547 33.24 -4.44 -5.76
N LEU A 548 32.46 -5.47 -6.06
CA LEU A 548 32.82 -6.87 -6.21
C LEU A 548 32.60 -7.28 -7.68
N GLY A 549 33.62 -7.17 -8.51
CA GLY A 549 33.60 -7.51 -9.93
C GLY A 549 34.89 -8.21 -10.38
N ALA A 550 35.07 -8.36 -11.68
CA ALA A 550 36.28 -8.98 -12.23
C ALA A 550 37.56 -8.21 -11.83
N ASP A 551 37.52 -6.88 -11.88
CA ASP A 551 38.69 -6.03 -11.61
C ASP A 551 39.01 -5.83 -10.12
N SER A 552 38.14 -6.27 -9.21
CA SER A 552 38.29 -6.05 -7.77
C SER A 552 38.39 -7.32 -6.94
N ILE A 553 37.78 -8.43 -7.36
CA ILE A 553 37.86 -9.70 -6.62
C ILE A 553 37.86 -10.92 -7.52
N PHE A 554 36.95 -11.04 -8.49
CA PHE A 554 36.75 -12.31 -9.20
C PHE A 554 37.84 -12.61 -10.24
N GLY A 555 38.64 -11.62 -10.63
CA GLY A 555 39.74 -11.77 -11.58
C GLY A 555 41.05 -12.27 -10.97
N GLY A 556 41.08 -12.67 -9.70
CA GLY A 556 42.27 -13.16 -9.01
C GLY A 556 43.12 -12.09 -8.32
N ASN A 557 42.96 -10.81 -8.70
CA ASN A 557 43.64 -9.68 -8.07
C ASN A 557 42.68 -8.93 -7.15
N ILE A 558 42.91 -9.00 -5.83
CA ILE A 558 42.00 -8.44 -4.82
C ILE A 558 42.34 -6.98 -4.55
N LYS A 559 41.37 -6.10 -4.76
CA LYS A 559 41.43 -4.69 -4.36
C LYS A 559 40.68 -4.49 -3.06
N TRP A 560 41.38 -4.66 -1.94
CA TRP A 560 40.79 -4.66 -0.60
C TRP A 560 40.16 -3.33 -0.16
N ASP A 561 40.46 -2.23 -0.85
CA ASP A 561 39.86 -0.91 -0.64
C ASP A 561 38.51 -0.73 -1.34
N GLN A 562 38.09 -1.71 -2.16
CA GLN A 562 36.87 -1.62 -2.98
C GLN A 562 35.65 -2.28 -2.33
N PHE A 563 35.83 -3.11 -1.30
CA PHE A 563 34.73 -3.80 -0.60
C PHE A 563 34.98 -3.95 0.91
N GLU A 564 33.90 -3.93 1.67
CA GLU A 564 33.86 -4.18 3.11
C GLU A 564 33.70 -5.68 3.41
N VAL A 565 34.44 -6.16 4.42
CA VAL A 565 34.15 -7.42 5.11
C VAL A 565 33.19 -7.13 6.28
N ARG A 566 31.90 -7.31 6.04
CA ARG A 566 30.83 -6.95 7.00
C ARG A 566 30.72 -7.92 8.16
N ASN A 567 31.00 -9.20 7.91
CA ASN A 567 31.01 -10.28 8.90
C ASN A 567 32.17 -11.24 8.60
N PRO A 568 32.84 -11.83 9.62
CA PRO A 568 32.67 -11.63 11.06
C PRO A 568 33.13 -10.25 11.57
N LYS A 569 32.91 -9.96 12.86
CA LYS A 569 33.32 -8.68 13.50
C LYS A 569 34.66 -8.80 14.23
N SER A 570 35.20 -7.65 14.67
CA SER A 570 36.49 -7.56 15.38
C SER A 570 37.64 -8.15 14.55
N LEU A 571 37.76 -7.67 13.31
CA LEU A 571 38.83 -8.00 12.38
C LEU A 571 40.00 -7.00 12.54
N TYR A 572 41.15 -7.38 12.00
CA TYR A 572 42.35 -6.55 11.98
C TYR A 572 42.80 -6.33 10.55
N MET A 573 43.47 -5.21 10.30
CA MET A 573 44.12 -4.91 9.03
C MET A 573 45.47 -5.64 8.94
N GLN A 574 45.94 -5.89 7.71
CA GLN A 574 47.24 -6.51 7.45
C GLN A 574 48.40 -5.73 8.05
N GLU A 575 48.27 -4.40 8.08
CA GLU A 575 49.25 -3.46 8.61
C GLU A 575 48.51 -2.29 9.27
N ARG A 576 49.20 -1.56 10.15
CA ARG A 576 48.64 -0.35 10.76
C ARG A 576 48.35 0.70 9.70
N GLN A 577 47.21 1.35 9.84
CA GLN A 577 46.79 2.42 8.96
C GLN A 577 46.38 3.62 9.79
N SER A 578 46.72 4.82 9.29
CA SER A 578 46.15 6.06 9.84
C SER A 578 44.72 6.20 9.34
N ILE A 579 43.75 5.95 10.23
CA ILE A 579 42.33 6.14 9.94
C ILE A 579 41.89 7.34 10.78
N ARG A 580 41.50 8.42 10.10
CA ARG A 580 41.08 9.69 10.74
C ARG A 580 42.14 10.31 11.67
N GLY A 581 43.42 10.11 11.35
CA GLY A 581 44.53 10.69 12.12
C GLY A 581 44.97 9.84 13.31
N GLU A 582 44.32 8.70 13.55
CA GLU A 582 44.73 7.73 14.57
C GLU A 582 45.33 6.50 13.89
N GLU A 583 46.52 6.08 14.32
CA GLU A 583 47.09 4.80 13.89
C GLU A 583 46.39 3.65 14.60
N THR A 584 45.77 2.77 13.82
CA THR A 584 45.08 1.60 14.35
C THR A 584 45.36 0.37 13.49
N LEU A 585 45.24 -0.79 14.13
CA LEU A 585 45.25 -2.10 13.47
C LEU A 585 43.83 -2.64 13.31
N GLU A 586 42.82 -2.07 13.98
CA GLU A 586 41.45 -2.54 13.92
C GLU A 586 40.82 -2.24 12.56
N TYR A 587 40.15 -3.24 11.99
CA TYR A 587 39.48 -3.09 10.70
C TYR A 587 38.23 -2.21 10.82
N ASN A 588 38.13 -1.22 9.92
CA ASN A 588 36.97 -0.36 9.79
C ASN A 588 36.33 -0.52 8.40
N GLY A 589 35.09 -1.02 8.37
CA GLY A 589 34.37 -1.25 7.12
C GLY A 589 34.04 0.00 6.31
N ASP A 590 33.98 1.18 6.94
CA ASP A 590 33.81 2.46 6.24
C ASP A 590 35.09 2.92 5.53
N TYR A 591 36.25 2.35 5.90
CA TYR A 591 37.56 2.59 5.30
C TYR A 591 38.22 1.24 4.99
N PRO A 592 37.64 0.47 4.06
CA PRO A 592 38.08 -0.90 3.82
C PRO A 592 39.56 -0.96 3.43
N ARG A 593 40.25 -1.96 3.97
CA ARG A 593 41.67 -2.25 3.80
C ARG A 593 41.87 -3.76 3.77
N GLU A 594 43.06 -4.19 3.38
CA GLU A 594 43.42 -5.60 3.46
C GLU A 594 43.33 -6.09 4.90
N ILE A 595 42.62 -7.20 5.10
CA ILE A 595 42.49 -7.83 6.41
C ILE A 595 43.69 -8.72 6.71
N MET A 596 43.97 -8.89 8.00
CA MET A 596 45.15 -9.60 8.51
C MET A 596 45.19 -11.08 8.10
N GLY A 597 46.33 -11.50 7.57
CA GLY A 597 46.73 -12.90 7.40
C GLY A 597 47.76 -13.36 8.43
N GLU A 598 48.12 -14.65 8.38
CA GLU A 598 49.19 -15.23 9.21
C GLU A 598 50.59 -14.67 8.86
N ASP A 599 50.70 -14.03 7.70
CA ASP A 599 51.91 -13.40 7.16
C ASP A 599 52.09 -11.95 7.62
N ALA A 600 51.13 -11.37 8.36
CA ALA A 600 51.23 -10.01 8.88
C ALA A 600 52.28 -9.92 10.01
N GLU A 601 53.01 -8.79 10.07
CA GLU A 601 54.07 -8.56 11.05
C GLU A 601 53.55 -8.62 12.50
N GLU A 602 52.38 -8.03 12.74
CA GLU A 602 51.73 -7.96 14.07
C GLU A 602 50.77 -9.14 14.34
N TYR A 603 50.85 -10.22 13.56
CA TYR A 603 50.00 -11.39 13.77
C TYR A 603 50.40 -12.15 15.04
N ASP A 604 49.43 -12.32 15.94
CA ASP A 604 49.57 -13.15 17.14
C ASP A 604 48.69 -14.41 17.05
N SER A 605 49.34 -15.58 16.92
CA SER A 605 48.67 -16.89 16.92
C SER A 605 47.96 -17.22 18.25
N GLY A 606 48.27 -16.52 19.34
CA GLY A 606 47.55 -16.57 20.61
C GLY A 606 46.19 -15.86 20.54
N ASN A 607 46.08 -14.80 19.75
CA ASN A 607 44.87 -13.98 19.62
C ASN A 607 43.79 -14.67 18.76
N LYS A 608 42.65 -14.99 19.38
CA LYS A 608 41.53 -15.67 18.71
C LYS A 608 40.91 -14.85 17.57
N ASN A 609 40.88 -13.53 17.68
CA ASN A 609 40.33 -12.65 16.65
C ASN A 609 41.27 -12.55 15.44
N MET A 610 42.59 -12.49 15.65
CA MET A 610 43.58 -12.51 14.57
C MET A 610 43.58 -13.84 13.81
N LYS A 611 43.51 -14.97 14.52
CA LYS A 611 43.32 -16.29 13.90
C LYS A 611 42.06 -16.36 13.04
N ARG A 612 40.94 -15.84 13.55
CA ARG A 612 39.68 -15.76 12.77
C ARG A 612 39.87 -14.87 11.55
N CYS A 613 40.53 -13.72 11.71
CA CYS A 613 40.81 -12.78 10.62
C CYS A 613 41.62 -13.45 9.49
N ALA A 614 42.69 -14.18 9.85
CA ALA A 614 43.49 -14.93 8.89
C ALA A 614 42.70 -16.03 8.16
N ALA A 615 41.81 -16.74 8.87
CA ALA A 615 40.91 -17.71 8.25
C ALA A 615 39.93 -17.04 7.26
N VAL A 616 39.33 -15.91 7.62
CA VAL A 616 38.47 -15.13 6.72
C VAL A 616 39.23 -14.68 5.48
N LYS A 617 40.47 -14.19 5.63
CA LYS A 617 41.33 -13.81 4.50
C LYS A 617 41.54 -14.98 3.54
N LYS A 618 41.80 -16.19 4.06
CA LYS A 618 41.94 -17.41 3.25
C LYS A 618 40.67 -17.72 2.45
N HIS A 619 39.48 -17.59 3.04
CA HIS A 619 38.21 -17.80 2.32
C HIS A 619 38.02 -16.79 1.16
N ILE A 620 38.36 -15.52 1.38
CA ILE A 620 38.24 -14.47 0.35
C ILE A 620 39.26 -14.67 -0.78
N ILE A 621 40.50 -15.01 -0.45
CA ILE A 621 41.53 -15.36 -1.44
C ILE A 621 41.09 -16.57 -2.28
N ALA A 622 40.53 -17.58 -1.63
CA ALA A 622 40.02 -18.75 -2.33
C ALA A 622 38.87 -18.40 -3.29
N LEU A 623 37.92 -17.54 -2.88
CA LEU A 623 36.87 -17.02 -3.76
C LEU A 623 37.44 -16.32 -5.01
N SER A 624 38.42 -15.43 -4.80
CA SER A 624 39.10 -14.68 -5.86
C SER A 624 39.73 -15.59 -6.93
N GLY A 625 40.25 -16.77 -6.52
CA GLY A 625 40.86 -17.74 -7.41
C GLY A 625 39.89 -18.62 -8.22
N ARG A 626 38.59 -18.68 -7.88
CA ARG A 626 37.67 -19.68 -8.46
C ARG A 626 37.46 -19.54 -9.96
N MET A 627 37.46 -18.32 -10.49
CA MET A 627 37.32 -18.10 -11.94
C MET A 627 38.50 -18.68 -12.71
N ALA A 628 39.72 -18.56 -12.16
CA ALA A 628 40.92 -19.13 -12.75
C ALA A 628 40.91 -20.66 -12.70
N GLU A 629 40.47 -21.26 -11.59
CA GLU A 629 40.32 -22.72 -11.46
C GLU A 629 39.32 -23.29 -12.47
N LEU A 630 38.16 -22.65 -12.64
CA LEU A 630 37.16 -23.08 -13.63
C LEU A 630 37.69 -22.94 -15.06
N LYS A 631 38.41 -21.84 -15.35
CA LYS A 631 39.04 -21.62 -16.66
C LYS A 631 40.14 -22.65 -16.94
N GLN A 632 40.91 -23.03 -15.93
CA GLN A 632 41.93 -24.07 -16.05
C GLN A 632 41.27 -25.43 -16.29
N ALA A 633 40.21 -25.79 -15.55
CA ALA A 633 39.47 -27.03 -15.77
C ALA A 633 38.91 -27.13 -17.20
N GLU A 634 38.35 -26.04 -17.72
CA GLU A 634 37.90 -25.96 -19.12
C GLU A 634 39.06 -26.11 -20.12
N THR A 635 40.21 -25.50 -19.83
CA THR A 635 41.43 -25.61 -20.66
C THR A 635 42.00 -27.02 -20.66
N ASP A 636 41.91 -27.72 -19.53
CA ASP A 636 42.35 -29.11 -19.35
C ASP A 636 41.38 -30.13 -20.01
N GLY A 637 40.30 -29.66 -20.64
CA GLY A 637 39.34 -30.51 -21.36
C GLY A 637 38.41 -31.29 -20.43
N LYS A 638 38.16 -30.79 -19.21
CA LYS A 638 37.17 -31.38 -18.29
C LYS A 638 35.78 -31.40 -18.91
N SER A 639 35.03 -32.46 -18.63
CA SER A 639 33.64 -32.59 -19.08
C SER A 639 32.72 -31.53 -18.44
N SER A 640 31.57 -31.27 -19.06
CA SER A 640 30.59 -30.34 -18.51
C SER A 640 30.14 -30.72 -17.09
N ASP A 641 30.01 -32.01 -16.79
CA ASP A 641 29.63 -32.50 -15.46
C ASP A 641 30.73 -32.26 -14.42
N GLU A 642 31.99 -32.46 -14.78
CA GLU A 642 33.13 -32.14 -13.90
C GLU A 642 33.22 -30.63 -13.62
N ILE A 643 32.93 -29.79 -14.61
CA ILE A 643 32.91 -28.33 -14.43
C ILE A 643 31.70 -27.92 -13.57
N LYS A 644 30.53 -28.51 -13.80
CA LYS A 644 29.34 -28.32 -12.96
C LYS A 644 29.63 -28.67 -11.49
N ALA A 645 30.29 -29.78 -11.22
CA ALA A 645 30.66 -30.18 -9.86
C ALA A 645 31.61 -29.17 -9.19
N LEU A 646 32.54 -28.57 -9.93
CA LEU A 646 33.38 -27.47 -9.41
C LEU A 646 32.54 -26.23 -9.12
N ILE A 647 31.62 -25.86 -10.01
CA ILE A 647 30.71 -24.73 -9.81
C ILE A 647 29.85 -24.95 -8.56
N GLU A 648 29.25 -26.13 -8.40
CA GLU A 648 28.43 -26.49 -7.24
C GLU A 648 29.24 -26.48 -5.96
N LYS A 649 30.52 -26.89 -6.00
CA LYS A 649 31.42 -26.76 -4.84
C LYS A 649 31.63 -25.30 -4.43
N TYR A 650 31.67 -24.37 -5.38
CA TYR A 650 32.04 -22.98 -5.12
C TYR A 650 30.84 -22.04 -4.95
N PHE A 651 29.70 -22.37 -5.53
CA PHE A 651 28.53 -21.49 -5.59
C PHE A 651 27.24 -22.24 -5.27
N LYS A 652 26.34 -21.59 -4.52
CA LYS A 652 24.97 -22.08 -4.29
C LYS A 652 24.16 -21.83 -5.57
N VAL A 653 24.19 -22.78 -6.50
CA VAL A 653 23.65 -22.61 -7.86
C VAL A 653 22.16 -22.24 -7.87
N SER A 654 21.34 -22.83 -7.00
CA SER A 654 19.91 -22.52 -6.88
C SER A 654 19.65 -21.02 -6.70
N PHE A 655 20.36 -20.39 -5.76
CA PHE A 655 20.23 -18.96 -5.47
C PHE A 655 20.86 -18.08 -6.54
N MET A 656 21.98 -18.51 -7.11
CA MET A 656 22.60 -17.78 -8.23
C MET A 656 21.68 -17.76 -9.46
N VAL A 657 20.95 -18.85 -9.75
CA VAL A 657 19.93 -18.91 -10.80
C VAL A 657 18.83 -17.88 -10.53
N ASP A 658 18.27 -17.85 -9.32
CA ASP A 658 17.22 -16.87 -8.97
C ASP A 658 17.74 -15.43 -9.05
N TYR A 659 18.94 -15.18 -8.54
CA TYR A 659 19.61 -13.88 -8.64
C TYR A 659 19.76 -13.43 -10.09
N ILE A 660 20.28 -14.30 -10.96
CA ILE A 660 20.51 -13.99 -12.39
C ILE A 660 19.21 -13.69 -13.11
N LEU A 661 18.15 -14.48 -12.86
CA LEU A 661 16.86 -14.28 -13.52
C LEU A 661 16.19 -12.98 -13.07
N GLU A 662 16.17 -12.70 -11.76
CA GLU A 662 15.54 -11.49 -11.24
C GLU A 662 16.30 -10.23 -11.69
N THR A 663 17.63 -10.20 -11.53
CA THR A 663 18.44 -9.02 -11.92
C THR A 663 18.38 -8.76 -13.43
N ASN A 664 18.31 -9.79 -14.26
CA ASN A 664 18.05 -9.61 -15.69
C ASN A 664 16.62 -9.10 -15.95
N LEU A 665 15.60 -9.66 -15.29
CA LEU A 665 14.21 -9.24 -15.48
C LEU A 665 13.99 -7.77 -15.13
N VAL A 666 14.49 -7.33 -13.97
CA VAL A 666 14.37 -5.94 -13.53
C VAL A 666 15.39 -5.00 -14.20
N SER A 667 16.41 -5.59 -14.83
CA SER A 667 17.56 -4.91 -15.47
C SER A 667 18.35 -4.02 -14.53
N ASP A 668 18.84 -4.62 -13.44
CA ASP A 668 19.82 -3.99 -12.56
C ASP A 668 21.24 -4.11 -13.17
N ASP A 669 21.65 -3.08 -13.91
CA ASP A 669 22.95 -3.06 -14.60
C ASP A 669 24.14 -3.10 -13.63
N ASP A 670 24.02 -2.55 -12.41
CA ASP A 670 25.09 -2.54 -11.41
C ASP A 670 25.08 -3.83 -10.55
N GLY A 671 24.10 -4.73 -10.77
CA GLY A 671 23.90 -6.00 -10.08
C GLY A 671 24.94 -7.09 -10.35
N TYR A 672 25.99 -6.79 -11.13
CA TYR A 672 27.11 -7.71 -11.40
C TYR A 672 28.46 -7.11 -10.99
N ASN A 673 28.41 -6.04 -10.20
CA ASN A 673 29.59 -5.35 -9.71
C ASN A 673 29.39 -4.72 -8.33
N LYS A 674 28.22 -4.16 -8.01
CA LYS A 674 27.97 -3.52 -6.69
C LYS A 674 26.70 -3.97 -6.01
N ASN A 675 25.56 -3.91 -6.69
CA ASN A 675 24.21 -4.12 -6.16
C ASN A 675 23.89 -5.59 -5.74
N TRP A 676 24.92 -6.33 -5.37
CA TRP A 676 24.87 -7.65 -4.77
C TRP A 676 25.67 -7.73 -3.47
N GLN A 677 25.11 -8.49 -2.53
CA GLN A 677 25.79 -8.85 -1.29
C GLN A 677 26.28 -10.28 -1.39
N TRP A 678 27.58 -10.50 -1.22
CA TRP A 678 28.18 -11.83 -1.33
C TRP A 678 28.29 -12.47 0.04
N THR A 679 27.79 -13.69 0.18
CA THR A 679 27.74 -14.41 1.45
C THR A 679 28.22 -15.86 1.31
N THR A 680 28.88 -16.37 2.34
CA THR A 680 29.15 -17.80 2.55
C THR A 680 28.89 -18.17 4.01
N TYR A 681 28.57 -19.43 4.27
CA TYR A 681 28.24 -19.98 5.59
C TYR A 681 29.18 -21.12 6.00
N ASP A 682 29.95 -21.66 5.06
CA ASP A 682 30.93 -22.75 5.20
C ASP A 682 32.36 -22.31 4.80
N GLY A 683 32.53 -21.07 4.33
CA GLY A 683 33.80 -20.54 3.84
C GLY A 683 34.23 -21.06 2.46
N VAL A 684 33.40 -21.86 1.79
CA VAL A 684 33.73 -22.53 0.52
C VAL A 684 32.68 -22.25 -0.55
N GLN A 685 31.40 -22.44 -0.25
CA GLN A 685 30.29 -22.23 -1.16
C GLN A 685 29.69 -20.83 -0.94
N TRP A 686 29.66 -20.02 -2.01
CA TRP A 686 29.28 -18.62 -1.99
C TRP A 686 28.00 -18.34 -2.78
N THR A 687 27.33 -17.22 -2.49
CA THR A 687 26.18 -16.76 -3.26
C THR A 687 26.04 -15.25 -3.21
N ALA A 688 25.44 -14.68 -4.25
CA ALA A 688 24.98 -13.30 -4.30
C ALA A 688 23.56 -13.17 -3.72
N ASN A 689 23.24 -12.00 -3.16
CA ASN A 689 21.91 -11.63 -2.68
C ASN A 689 21.55 -10.21 -3.20
N PRO A 690 20.28 -9.96 -3.59
CA PRO A 690 19.82 -8.66 -4.11
C PRO A 690 20.03 -7.48 -3.16
N TYR A 691 20.48 -6.32 -3.68
CA TYR A 691 20.67 -5.10 -2.88
C TYR A 691 20.69 -3.80 -3.72
N ASP A 692 20.12 -2.71 -3.19
CA ASP A 692 20.03 -1.38 -3.84
C ASP A 692 19.41 -1.36 -5.26
N HIS A 693 18.27 -2.02 -5.44
CA HIS A 693 17.55 -2.08 -6.72
C HIS A 693 16.70 -0.81 -6.99
N ASP A 694 17.25 0.39 -6.80
CA ASP A 694 16.56 1.65 -7.09
C ASP A 694 16.69 2.12 -8.55
N GLY A 695 17.72 1.64 -9.26
CA GLY A 695 17.94 1.86 -10.69
C GLY A 695 17.40 0.76 -11.62
N ILE A 696 16.15 0.33 -11.43
CA ILE A 696 15.54 -0.79 -12.18
C ILE A 696 14.39 -0.35 -13.09
N PHE A 697 13.86 -1.27 -13.88
CA PHE A 697 12.78 -1.02 -14.85
C PHE A 697 13.12 0.11 -15.82
N GLY A 698 14.40 0.24 -16.19
CA GLY A 698 14.91 1.28 -17.07
C GLY A 698 15.09 2.64 -16.41
N ALA A 699 14.75 2.84 -15.13
CA ALA A 699 15.08 4.06 -14.43
C ALA A 699 16.60 4.16 -14.24
N TYR A 700 17.18 5.31 -14.57
CA TYR A 700 18.59 5.55 -14.27
C TYR A 700 18.78 5.77 -12.79
N HIS A 701 19.91 5.33 -12.21
CA HIS A 701 20.17 5.45 -10.77
C HIS A 701 20.14 6.90 -10.23
N ILE A 702 20.35 7.92 -11.08
CA ILE A 702 20.21 9.35 -10.72
C ILE A 702 18.76 9.83 -10.82
N GLY A 703 17.85 9.03 -11.37
CA GLY A 703 16.41 9.26 -11.39
C GLY A 703 15.93 10.32 -12.38
N ASN A 704 16.80 10.86 -13.23
CA ASN A 704 16.47 11.99 -14.11
C ASN A 704 16.05 11.58 -15.53
N TYR A 705 16.05 10.29 -15.85
CA TYR A 705 15.46 9.74 -17.07
C TYR A 705 15.16 8.24 -16.94
N VAL A 706 14.41 7.72 -17.91
CA VAL A 706 14.16 6.29 -18.13
C VAL A 706 14.64 5.83 -19.51
N SER A 707 15.09 4.58 -19.61
CA SER A 707 15.55 3.92 -20.83
C SER A 707 14.57 2.81 -21.28
N ALA A 708 14.65 2.44 -22.56
CA ALA A 708 13.99 1.24 -23.07
C ALA A 708 14.70 -0.03 -22.53
N PRO A 709 13.99 -1.17 -22.40
CA PRO A 709 14.60 -2.39 -21.91
C PRO A 709 15.65 -2.91 -22.89
N GLY A 710 16.78 -3.40 -22.37
CA GLY A 710 17.79 -4.11 -23.15
C GLY A 710 17.29 -5.48 -23.61
N SER A 711 17.80 -5.97 -24.75
CA SER A 711 17.46 -7.27 -25.32
C SER A 711 18.45 -8.40 -25.00
N GLY A 712 19.59 -8.06 -24.37
CA GLY A 712 20.65 -9.02 -24.06
C GLY A 712 20.67 -9.49 -22.61
N TRP A 713 21.61 -10.39 -22.33
CA TRP A 713 22.00 -10.79 -20.99
C TRP A 713 22.83 -9.70 -20.31
N LEU A 714 22.58 -9.50 -19.02
CA LEU A 714 23.48 -8.84 -18.10
C LEU A 714 24.36 -9.90 -17.40
N GLY A 715 25.61 -9.55 -17.11
CA GLY A 715 26.49 -10.38 -16.27
C GLY A 715 26.92 -11.74 -16.86
N ASN A 716 26.89 -11.93 -18.18
CA ASN A 716 27.15 -13.23 -18.83
C ASN A 716 28.62 -13.54 -19.17
N THR A 717 29.57 -12.77 -18.66
CA THR A 717 30.99 -12.98 -18.94
C THR A 717 31.62 -13.95 -17.94
N THR A 718 32.47 -14.87 -18.40
CA THR A 718 33.13 -15.88 -17.53
C THR A 718 34.30 -15.32 -16.71
N ILE A 719 34.44 -14.00 -16.63
CA ILE A 719 35.36 -13.31 -15.71
C ILE A 719 34.71 -13.05 -14.34
N ILE A 720 33.41 -13.34 -14.20
CA ILE A 720 32.65 -13.28 -12.95
C ILE A 720 31.79 -14.55 -12.79
N PRO A 721 31.36 -14.89 -11.56
CA PRO A 721 30.64 -16.14 -11.30
C PRO A 721 29.35 -16.33 -12.11
N SER A 722 28.56 -15.27 -12.32
CA SER A 722 27.28 -15.35 -13.05
C SER A 722 27.42 -15.85 -14.48
N GLY A 723 28.51 -15.51 -15.18
CA GLY A 723 28.76 -15.99 -16.55
C GLY A 723 29.02 -17.49 -16.61
N TRP A 724 29.63 -18.07 -15.58
CA TRP A 724 29.80 -19.53 -15.47
C TRP A 724 28.47 -20.23 -15.23
N ILE A 725 27.61 -19.67 -14.38
CA ILE A 725 26.25 -20.19 -14.15
C ILE A 725 25.44 -20.10 -15.45
N ILE A 726 25.43 -18.96 -16.14
CA ILE A 726 24.71 -18.79 -17.41
C ILE A 726 25.19 -19.80 -18.46
N LYS A 727 26.50 -20.02 -18.56
CA LYS A 727 27.09 -20.94 -19.54
C LYS A 727 26.75 -22.40 -19.27
N TYR A 728 26.89 -22.86 -18.03
CA TYR A 728 26.78 -24.29 -17.68
C TYR A 728 25.40 -24.71 -17.18
N TYR A 729 24.62 -23.78 -16.63
CA TYR A 729 23.30 -24.03 -16.04
C TYR A 729 22.16 -23.35 -16.82
N LEU A 730 22.34 -23.15 -18.13
CA LEU A 730 21.29 -22.63 -19.00
C LEU A 730 20.00 -23.48 -18.94
N PRO A 731 20.03 -24.82 -18.95
CA PRO A 731 18.81 -25.62 -18.80
C PRO A 731 18.05 -25.33 -17.49
N GLU A 732 18.76 -25.15 -16.39
CA GLU A 732 18.22 -24.85 -15.06
C GLU A 732 17.65 -23.42 -15.02
N LEU A 733 18.31 -22.44 -15.66
CA LEU A 733 17.77 -21.09 -15.85
C LEU A 733 16.46 -21.11 -16.65
N LYS A 734 16.40 -21.87 -17.76
CA LYS A 734 15.19 -22.03 -18.59
C LYS A 734 14.06 -22.66 -17.79
N ALA A 735 14.34 -23.75 -17.08
CA ALA A 735 13.35 -24.46 -16.26
C ALA A 735 12.80 -23.56 -15.15
N ARG A 736 13.68 -22.82 -14.46
CA ARG A 736 13.29 -21.91 -13.38
C ARG A 736 12.48 -20.71 -13.91
N TRP A 737 12.88 -20.14 -15.05
CA TRP A 737 12.10 -19.09 -15.71
C TRP A 737 10.69 -19.59 -16.08
N ALA A 738 10.59 -20.75 -16.73
CA ALA A 738 9.32 -21.35 -17.11
C ALA A 738 8.42 -21.62 -15.89
N GLN A 739 8.99 -22.08 -14.77
CA GLN A 739 8.27 -22.27 -13.52
C GLN A 739 7.67 -20.95 -13.01
N LEU A 740 8.46 -19.88 -12.96
CA LEU A 740 8.04 -18.57 -12.45
C LEU A 740 7.05 -17.87 -13.39
N ARG A 741 7.18 -18.07 -14.70
CA ARG A 741 6.18 -17.65 -15.70
C ARG A 741 4.85 -18.37 -15.49
N LYS A 742 4.87 -19.71 -15.41
CA LYS A 742 3.66 -20.53 -15.18
C LYS A 742 2.97 -20.22 -13.85
N ALA A 743 3.74 -19.86 -12.82
CA ALA A 743 3.20 -19.43 -11.54
C ALA A 743 2.57 -18.03 -11.55
N GLY A 744 2.69 -17.27 -12.64
CA GLY A 744 2.22 -15.89 -12.74
C GLY A 744 3.11 -14.86 -12.05
N ILE A 745 4.26 -15.28 -11.49
CA ILE A 745 5.20 -14.41 -10.75
C ILE A 745 5.96 -13.51 -11.72
N PHE A 746 6.43 -14.07 -12.85
CA PHE A 746 7.14 -13.33 -13.89
C PHE A 746 6.20 -12.80 -14.98
N GLU A 747 5.06 -12.24 -14.57
CA GLU A 747 4.11 -11.58 -15.46
C GLU A 747 4.15 -10.07 -15.24
N ALA A 748 4.18 -9.29 -16.34
CA ALA A 748 4.28 -7.84 -16.27
C ALA A 748 3.16 -7.22 -15.42
N LYS A 749 1.93 -7.73 -15.57
CA LYS A 749 0.76 -7.28 -14.81
C LYS A 749 0.88 -7.58 -13.32
N HIS A 750 1.47 -8.73 -12.95
CA HIS A 750 1.67 -9.10 -11.55
C HIS A 750 2.70 -8.17 -10.89
N ILE A 751 3.88 -8.04 -11.50
CA ILE A 751 4.97 -7.20 -10.97
C ILE A 751 4.54 -5.72 -10.89
N ALA A 752 3.90 -5.20 -11.94
CA ALA A 752 3.32 -3.85 -11.92
C ALA A 752 2.19 -3.72 -10.89
N GLY A 753 1.45 -4.80 -10.62
CA GLY A 753 0.44 -4.88 -9.56
C GLY A 753 1.05 -4.74 -8.15
N ILE A 754 2.21 -5.35 -7.89
CA ILE A 754 2.94 -5.16 -6.62
C ILE A 754 3.33 -3.68 -6.46
N LEU A 755 3.83 -3.05 -7.52
CA LEU A 755 4.18 -1.62 -7.52
C LEU A 755 2.94 -0.71 -7.36
N TYR A 756 1.84 -1.06 -8.00
CA TYR A 756 0.57 -0.35 -7.85
C TYR A 756 0.07 -0.40 -6.41
N ASP A 757 0.03 -1.59 -5.82
CA ASP A 757 -0.40 -1.78 -4.43
C ASP A 757 0.55 -1.05 -3.46
N TRP A 758 1.86 -1.01 -3.73
CA TRP A 758 2.80 -0.17 -2.98
C TRP A 758 2.39 1.32 -3.00
N CYS A 759 2.08 1.85 -4.18
CA CYS A 759 1.67 3.25 -4.34
C CYS A 759 0.31 3.54 -3.70
N ASP A 760 -0.63 2.60 -3.79
CA ASP A 760 -1.98 2.71 -3.22
C ASP A 760 -1.93 2.74 -1.68
N ARG A 761 -1.06 1.93 -1.06
CA ARG A 761 -0.84 1.93 0.39
C ARG A 761 -0.37 3.29 0.93
N ILE A 762 0.27 4.13 0.12
CA ILE A 762 0.74 5.48 0.50
C ILE A 762 -0.40 6.50 0.40
N GLY A 763 -1.29 6.38 -0.59
CA GLY A 763 -2.43 7.28 -0.80
C GLY A 763 -2.07 8.59 -1.50
N PHE A 764 -3.03 9.12 -2.26
CA PHE A 764 -2.83 10.29 -3.14
C PHE A 764 -2.38 11.56 -2.38
N ASP A 765 -3.00 11.88 -1.24
CA ASP A 765 -2.68 13.08 -0.47
C ASP A 765 -1.21 13.11 -0.02
N ASN A 766 -0.64 11.96 0.32
CA ASN A 766 0.77 11.84 0.69
C ASN A 766 1.70 12.00 -0.53
N TRP A 767 1.27 11.54 -1.71
CA TRP A 767 2.00 11.77 -2.96
C TRP A 767 2.00 13.24 -3.37
N GLU A 768 0.85 13.91 -3.24
CA GLU A 768 0.74 15.35 -3.48
C GLU A 768 1.66 16.12 -2.52
N ALA A 769 1.64 15.78 -1.22
CA ALA A 769 2.51 16.39 -0.23
C ALA A 769 4.00 16.14 -0.49
N GLU A 770 4.37 14.92 -0.89
CA GLU A 770 5.74 14.53 -1.27
C GLU A 770 6.26 15.41 -2.41
N TYR A 771 5.52 15.49 -3.52
CA TYR A 771 5.98 16.23 -4.69
C TYR A 771 5.76 17.73 -4.62
N LYS A 772 4.93 18.20 -3.70
CA LYS A 772 4.89 19.63 -3.34
C LYS A 772 6.11 20.05 -2.54
N LYS A 773 6.57 19.20 -1.61
CA LYS A 773 7.74 19.48 -0.77
C LYS A 773 9.06 19.25 -1.49
N TRP A 774 9.11 18.24 -2.34
CA TRP A 774 10.27 17.81 -3.11
C TRP A 774 10.02 17.98 -4.62
N ASP A 775 9.64 19.20 -5.01
CA ASP A 775 9.19 19.58 -6.36
C ASP A 775 10.26 19.48 -7.45
N GLU A 776 11.55 19.57 -7.09
CA GLU A 776 12.67 19.31 -8.00
C GLU A 776 13.17 17.85 -7.95
N SER A 777 12.38 16.91 -7.44
CA SER A 777 12.71 15.47 -7.52
C SER A 777 12.95 15.07 -8.99
N PRO A 778 14.09 14.47 -9.34
CA PRO A 778 14.47 14.25 -10.74
C PRO A 778 13.53 13.31 -11.51
N CYS A 779 12.83 12.47 -10.79
CA CYS A 779 11.93 11.44 -11.29
C CYS A 779 10.46 11.90 -11.43
N ASN A 780 10.15 13.12 -10.98
CA ASN A 780 8.81 13.70 -11.09
C ASN A 780 8.89 15.19 -11.43
N ARG A 781 9.46 15.51 -12.58
CA ARG A 781 9.58 16.88 -13.09
C ARG A 781 9.69 16.91 -14.62
N PRO A 782 9.39 18.03 -15.28
CA PRO A 782 9.49 18.13 -16.74
C PRO A 782 10.86 17.73 -17.29
N SER A 783 10.88 17.17 -18.49
CA SER A 783 12.13 17.02 -19.21
C SER A 783 12.59 18.39 -19.71
N LEU A 784 13.81 18.78 -19.35
CA LEU A 784 14.42 20.01 -19.88
C LEU A 784 15.10 19.79 -21.23
N ILE A 785 14.87 18.67 -21.90
CA ILE A 785 15.39 18.44 -23.26
C ILE A 785 14.72 19.42 -24.22
N ASN A 786 15.52 20.11 -25.03
CA ASN A 786 15.02 20.89 -26.15
C ASN A 786 14.61 19.93 -27.28
N ASP A 787 13.39 19.40 -27.18
CA ASP A 787 12.94 18.28 -28.00
C ASP A 787 12.67 18.65 -29.47
N GLU A 788 12.59 19.92 -29.81
CA GLU A 788 12.49 20.39 -31.19
C GLU A 788 13.74 19.99 -31.98
N TYR A 789 14.91 20.13 -31.35
CA TYR A 789 16.21 19.94 -32.01
C TYR A 789 16.97 18.70 -31.54
N TRP A 790 16.72 18.21 -30.32
CA TRP A 790 17.58 17.23 -29.67
C TRP A 790 16.79 16.04 -29.12
N ALA A 791 17.41 14.86 -29.17
CA ALA A 791 17.01 13.71 -28.38
C ALA A 791 18.22 13.21 -27.58
N ARG A 792 17.95 12.68 -26.40
CA ARG A 792 19.00 12.05 -25.59
C ARG A 792 19.58 10.85 -26.34
N SER A 793 20.90 10.76 -26.43
CA SER A 793 21.62 9.60 -26.94
C SER A 793 22.03 8.67 -25.78
N THR A 794 22.30 7.40 -26.04
CA THR A 794 22.65 6.43 -24.98
C THR A 794 24.01 6.70 -24.32
N GLY A 795 24.80 7.63 -24.87
CA GLY A 795 26.16 7.89 -24.40
C GLY A 795 26.22 8.66 -23.08
N TYR A 796 27.05 8.16 -22.17
CA TYR A 796 27.51 8.84 -20.96
C TYR A 796 29.03 9.02 -21.02
N THR A 797 29.55 9.90 -20.17
CA THR A 797 30.99 10.13 -20.05
C THR A 797 31.52 9.43 -18.80
N VAL A 798 32.75 8.93 -18.88
CA VAL A 798 33.52 8.50 -17.70
C VAL A 798 34.61 9.53 -17.42
N GLY A 799 34.93 9.77 -16.15
CA GLY A 799 36.03 10.67 -15.81
C GLY A 799 37.34 10.15 -16.39
N TRP A 800 38.10 11.01 -17.06
CA TRP A 800 39.39 10.63 -17.61
C TRP A 800 40.37 10.30 -16.47
N ALA A 801 41.01 9.15 -16.56
CA ALA A 801 42.17 8.76 -15.75
C ALA A 801 43.39 8.43 -16.64
N ALA A 802 44.58 8.84 -16.19
CA ALA A 802 45.84 8.65 -16.92
C ALA A 802 46.20 7.18 -17.14
N THR A 803 45.78 6.30 -16.23
CA THR A 803 46.07 4.87 -16.24
C THR A 803 45.05 4.06 -17.06
N SER A 804 43.92 4.65 -17.42
CA SER A 804 42.89 3.98 -18.20
C SER A 804 43.24 3.94 -19.68
N THR A 805 43.00 2.79 -20.32
CA THR A 805 43.16 2.62 -21.77
C THR A 805 41.82 2.81 -22.47
N TYR A 806 41.75 3.75 -23.42
CA TYR A 806 40.54 4.06 -24.18
C TYR A 806 40.66 3.53 -25.61
N GLY A 807 39.64 2.81 -26.07
CA GLY A 807 39.51 2.42 -27.48
C GLY A 807 39.10 3.60 -28.36
N LYS A 808 39.29 3.47 -29.69
CA LYS A 808 38.81 4.47 -30.64
C LYS A 808 37.29 4.65 -30.51
N GLY A 809 36.83 5.90 -30.43
CA GLY A 809 35.44 6.26 -30.22
C GLY A 809 34.99 6.27 -28.75
N SER A 810 35.82 5.83 -27.80
CA SER A 810 35.51 5.91 -26.37
C SER A 810 35.38 7.36 -25.93
N ILE A 811 34.54 7.60 -24.93
CA ILE A 811 34.18 8.95 -24.49
C ILE A 811 34.61 9.15 -23.04
N ALA A 812 35.40 10.18 -22.79
CA ALA A 812 35.85 10.57 -21.45
C ALA A 812 35.50 12.03 -21.17
N ASN A 813 35.29 12.39 -19.91
CA ASN A 813 35.17 13.77 -19.49
C ASN A 813 36.41 14.25 -18.73
N ARG A 814 36.74 15.52 -18.90
CA ARG A 814 37.78 16.20 -18.14
C ARG A 814 37.52 17.71 -18.16
N SER A 815 37.72 18.38 -17.02
CA SER A 815 37.56 19.84 -16.88
C SER A 815 36.22 20.38 -17.41
N GLY A 816 35.12 19.64 -17.16
CA GLY A 816 33.77 20.04 -17.59
C GLY A 816 33.48 19.86 -19.08
N LYS A 817 34.37 19.21 -19.83
CA LYS A 817 34.22 18.90 -21.26
C LYS A 817 34.20 17.40 -21.51
N ALA A 818 33.61 17.00 -22.63
CA ALA A 818 33.60 15.62 -23.11
C ALA A 818 34.47 15.48 -24.35
N TYR A 819 35.24 14.39 -24.40
CA TYR A 819 36.20 14.11 -25.45
C TYR A 819 36.00 12.70 -26.00
N LYS A 820 36.14 12.55 -27.32
CA LYS A 820 36.10 11.27 -28.02
C LYS A 820 37.51 10.86 -28.42
N SER A 821 37.94 9.65 -28.08
CA SER A 821 39.25 9.14 -28.50
C SER A 821 39.28 8.88 -30.00
N LEU A 822 40.31 9.38 -30.69
CA LEU A 822 40.50 9.20 -32.14
C LEU A 822 41.35 7.97 -32.47
N ILE A 823 42.08 7.44 -31.49
CA ILE A 823 42.98 6.29 -31.62
C ILE A 823 42.56 5.12 -30.72
N THR A 824 42.99 3.92 -31.07
CA THR A 824 42.84 2.71 -30.25
C THR A 824 43.99 2.63 -29.25
N GLY A 825 43.70 2.26 -28.00
CA GLY A 825 44.72 2.11 -26.97
C GLY A 825 45.24 3.44 -26.41
N ASN A 826 44.40 4.48 -26.45
CA ASN A 826 44.75 5.80 -25.93
C ASN A 826 44.93 5.72 -24.41
N VAL A 827 46.16 5.92 -23.92
CA VAL A 827 46.52 5.83 -22.49
C VAL A 827 47.49 6.95 -22.15
N GLY A 828 47.36 7.55 -20.96
CA GLY A 828 48.23 8.64 -20.50
C GLY A 828 48.07 9.99 -21.21
N ASN A 829 47.45 10.04 -22.40
CA ASN A 829 47.26 11.29 -23.14
C ASN A 829 46.09 12.09 -22.54
N ASP A 830 46.43 13.25 -21.98
CA ASP A 830 45.50 14.20 -21.39
C ASP A 830 44.61 14.86 -22.46
N PRO A 831 43.27 14.74 -22.41
CA PRO A 831 42.37 15.34 -23.39
C PRO A 831 42.40 16.88 -23.41
N VAL A 832 42.83 17.52 -22.32
CA VAL A 832 42.88 18.98 -22.22
C VAL A 832 44.15 19.53 -22.88
N GLU A 833 45.26 18.79 -22.78
CA GLU A 833 46.57 19.18 -23.32
C GLU A 833 46.80 18.64 -24.75
N ASP A 834 45.93 17.75 -25.25
CA ASP A 834 46.03 17.20 -26.59
C ASP A 834 45.69 18.26 -27.65
N ASP A 835 46.49 18.31 -28.72
CA ASP A 835 46.37 19.25 -29.84
C ASP A 835 45.28 18.85 -30.87
N GLY A 836 44.37 17.94 -30.48
CA GLY A 836 43.32 17.41 -31.35
C GLY A 836 43.74 16.17 -32.15
N THR A 837 44.94 15.63 -31.93
CA THR A 837 45.45 14.46 -32.67
C THR A 837 44.92 13.13 -32.11
N LYS A 838 44.63 13.07 -30.80
CA LYS A 838 44.21 11.85 -30.10
C LYS A 838 42.83 11.98 -29.48
N TRP A 839 42.40 13.21 -29.18
CA TRP A 839 41.10 13.50 -28.60
C TRP A 839 40.34 14.56 -29.43
N GLU A 840 39.05 14.35 -29.64
CA GLU A 840 38.14 15.32 -30.23
C GLU A 840 37.21 15.87 -29.15
N ASP A 841 37.17 17.19 -28.94
CA ASP A 841 36.18 17.83 -28.07
C ASP A 841 34.79 17.72 -28.70
N ILE A 842 33.90 16.96 -28.04
CA ILE A 842 32.53 16.70 -28.49
C ILE A 842 31.51 17.42 -27.60
N THR A 843 31.95 18.36 -26.77
CA THR A 843 31.09 19.21 -25.95
C THR A 843 30.23 20.11 -26.84
N TYR A 844 29.00 20.41 -26.43
CA TYR A 844 28.14 21.34 -27.16
C TYR A 844 28.81 22.71 -27.31
N ASN A 845 28.74 23.27 -28.52
CA ASN A 845 29.24 24.59 -28.89
C ASN A 845 28.13 25.36 -29.61
N ALA A 846 27.75 26.52 -29.07
CA ALA A 846 26.67 27.34 -29.62
C ALA A 846 26.94 27.88 -31.04
N GLU A 847 28.22 28.00 -31.43
CA GLU A 847 28.63 28.50 -32.74
C GLU A 847 28.70 27.39 -33.80
N LYS A 848 28.66 26.11 -33.38
CA LYS A 848 28.70 24.98 -34.31
C LYS A 848 27.34 24.78 -34.98
N GLN A 849 27.37 24.59 -36.30
CA GLN A 849 26.22 24.07 -37.05
C GLN A 849 26.14 22.56 -36.88
N TYR A 850 25.07 22.10 -36.25
CA TYR A 850 24.79 20.69 -36.07
C TYR A 850 23.88 20.18 -37.18
N ALA A 851 24.30 19.12 -37.86
CA ALA A 851 23.49 18.39 -38.82
C ALA A 851 22.63 17.34 -38.12
N VAL A 852 21.57 16.89 -38.79
CA VAL A 852 20.74 15.77 -38.28
C VAL A 852 21.63 14.54 -38.09
N ASN A 853 21.49 13.91 -36.93
CA ASN A 853 22.30 12.80 -36.40
C ASN A 853 23.65 13.15 -35.78
N ASP A 854 24.09 14.42 -35.80
CA ASP A 854 25.26 14.83 -35.02
C ASP A 854 25.03 14.56 -33.53
N VAL A 855 26.10 14.16 -32.83
CA VAL A 855 26.07 13.95 -31.38
C VAL A 855 27.00 14.94 -30.71
N CYS A 856 26.51 15.58 -29.65
CA CYS A 856 27.31 16.38 -28.74
C CYS A 856 26.99 16.03 -27.29
N TYR A 857 27.79 16.54 -26.37
CA TYR A 857 27.62 16.34 -24.93
C TYR A 857 27.38 17.65 -24.21
N TYR A 858 26.38 17.66 -23.32
CA TYR A 858 25.97 18.87 -22.61
C TYR A 858 25.41 18.56 -21.23
N GLY A 859 25.53 19.51 -20.30
CA GLY A 859 24.99 19.39 -18.95
C GLY A 859 25.75 20.23 -17.93
N SER A 860 25.14 20.42 -16.77
CA SER A 860 25.66 21.19 -15.64
C SER A 860 26.29 20.30 -14.56
N SER A 861 25.60 19.23 -14.14
CA SER A 861 26.14 18.29 -13.14
C SER A 861 26.83 17.11 -13.79
N ASN A 862 26.23 16.57 -14.85
CA ASN A 862 26.78 15.49 -15.66
C ASN A 862 26.64 15.84 -17.14
N LEU A 863 27.62 15.42 -17.96
CA LEU A 863 27.55 15.56 -19.41
C LEU A 863 26.83 14.35 -20.03
N TYR A 864 25.65 14.59 -20.60
CA TYR A 864 24.87 13.59 -21.32
C TYR A 864 25.05 13.77 -22.82
N GLY A 865 25.01 12.66 -23.57
CA GLY A 865 24.99 12.71 -25.03
C GLY A 865 23.61 13.13 -25.57
N PHE A 866 23.62 13.98 -26.59
CA PHE A 866 22.42 14.42 -27.30
C PHE A 866 22.64 14.26 -28.80
N LYS A 867 21.68 13.63 -29.46
CA LYS A 867 21.62 13.46 -30.91
C LYS A 867 20.73 14.54 -31.49
N CYS A 868 21.26 15.30 -32.44
CA CYS A 868 20.53 16.30 -33.20
C CYS A 868 19.48 15.62 -34.09
N LYS A 869 18.22 16.02 -33.95
CA LYS A 869 17.06 15.55 -34.73
C LYS A 869 16.70 16.50 -35.86
N ALA A 870 16.95 17.79 -35.67
CA ALA A 870 16.72 18.85 -36.64
C ALA A 870 17.93 19.77 -36.67
N ALA A 871 18.44 20.08 -37.87
CA ALA A 871 19.65 20.87 -38.02
C ALA A 871 19.51 22.24 -37.32
N CYS A 872 20.52 22.65 -36.57
CA CYS A 872 20.44 23.86 -35.74
C CYS A 872 21.81 24.50 -35.46
N VAL A 873 21.76 25.79 -35.10
CA VAL A 873 22.88 26.59 -34.57
C VAL A 873 22.37 27.32 -33.33
N GLY A 874 23.18 27.42 -32.28
CA GLY A 874 22.83 28.15 -31.05
C GLY A 874 21.73 27.51 -30.18
N GLN A 875 21.10 26.42 -30.62
CA GLN A 875 20.07 25.71 -29.87
C GLN A 875 20.69 24.70 -28.92
N ALA A 876 20.73 25.03 -27.62
CA ALA A 876 21.27 24.14 -26.60
C ALA A 876 20.44 22.85 -26.46
N PRO A 877 21.07 21.71 -26.16
CA PRO A 877 20.35 20.44 -25.96
C PRO A 877 19.37 20.43 -24.79
N LEU A 878 19.63 21.29 -23.78
CA LEU A 878 18.73 21.50 -22.65
C LEU A 878 18.25 22.95 -22.62
N THR A 879 16.97 23.16 -22.29
CA THR A 879 16.34 24.48 -22.18
C THR A 879 16.69 25.22 -20.89
N GLY A 880 17.29 24.52 -19.92
CA GLY A 880 17.75 25.09 -18.65
C GLY A 880 18.26 24.02 -17.69
N PHE A 881 18.39 24.39 -16.42
CA PHE A 881 18.84 23.51 -15.33
C PHE A 881 18.01 23.74 -14.07
N TYR A 882 17.81 22.66 -13.31
CA TYR A 882 17.23 22.70 -11.97
C TYR A 882 18.22 23.23 -10.93
N LYS A 883 17.72 23.66 -9.77
CA LYS A 883 18.55 24.20 -8.67
C LYS A 883 19.16 23.09 -7.83
N LEU A 884 18.36 22.07 -7.51
CA LEU A 884 18.76 20.94 -6.66
C LEU A 884 19.42 19.83 -7.50
N TYR A 885 20.40 19.15 -6.92
CA TYR A 885 21.06 18.02 -7.58
C TYR A 885 20.13 16.79 -7.63
N PRO A 886 20.07 16.07 -8.77
CA PRO A 886 20.75 16.36 -10.04
C PRO A 886 20.08 17.52 -10.80
N LYS A 887 20.88 18.40 -11.42
CA LYS A 887 20.36 19.62 -12.08
C LYS A 887 19.88 19.40 -13.51
N ASP A 888 20.33 18.32 -14.12
CA ASP A 888 20.11 18.00 -15.53
C ASP A 888 18.89 17.09 -15.71
N LEU A 889 18.23 17.23 -16.86
CA LEU A 889 17.12 16.37 -17.29
C LEU A 889 15.95 16.34 -16.28
N GLY A 890 14.95 15.54 -16.60
CA GLY A 890 13.77 15.29 -15.80
C GLY A 890 12.84 14.37 -16.58
N HIS A 891 12.01 13.64 -15.85
CA HIS A 891 10.93 12.90 -16.46
C HIS A 891 9.79 12.73 -15.45
N PHE A 892 8.66 12.25 -15.96
CA PHE A 892 7.58 11.69 -15.17
C PHE A 892 7.54 10.18 -15.41
N ASP A 893 7.25 9.41 -14.36
CA ASP A 893 7.08 7.97 -14.45
C ASP A 893 5.65 7.56 -14.02
N SER A 894 5.23 6.35 -14.39
CA SER A 894 3.97 5.75 -13.98
C SER A 894 4.07 4.22 -13.94
N VAL A 895 3.22 3.60 -13.13
CA VAL A 895 3.14 2.13 -13.05
C VAL A 895 2.81 1.52 -14.41
N TYR A 896 2.00 2.20 -15.23
CA TYR A 896 1.68 1.76 -16.60
C TYR A 896 2.89 1.76 -17.53
N ARG A 897 3.81 2.72 -17.37
CA ARG A 897 5.08 2.70 -18.12
C ARG A 897 5.94 1.51 -17.67
N VAL A 898 6.04 1.26 -16.36
CA VAL A 898 6.75 0.09 -15.82
C VAL A 898 6.17 -1.21 -16.37
N GLU A 899 4.84 -1.38 -16.39
CA GLU A 899 4.18 -2.56 -16.94
C GLU A 899 4.53 -2.77 -18.43
N ASN A 900 4.45 -1.71 -19.24
CA ASN A 900 4.78 -1.80 -20.66
C ASN A 900 6.27 -2.04 -20.92
N TRP A 901 7.14 -1.51 -20.04
CA TRP A 901 8.56 -1.79 -20.06
C TRP A 901 8.82 -3.27 -19.74
N LEU A 902 8.16 -3.80 -18.72
CA LEU A 902 8.25 -5.21 -18.30
C LEU A 902 7.75 -6.15 -19.39
N LYS A 903 6.64 -5.86 -20.07
CA LYS A 903 6.16 -6.66 -21.21
C LYS A 903 7.27 -6.88 -22.24
N LYS A 904 7.92 -5.79 -22.66
CA LYS A 904 9.03 -5.84 -23.61
C LYS A 904 10.26 -6.56 -23.07
N ARG A 905 10.62 -6.34 -21.80
CA ARG A 905 11.77 -7.03 -21.20
C ARG A 905 11.53 -8.53 -21.08
N ILE A 906 10.34 -8.91 -20.66
CA ILE A 906 9.88 -10.30 -20.57
C ILE A 906 9.89 -10.95 -21.95
N GLU A 907 9.41 -10.28 -23.00
CA GLU A 907 9.50 -10.78 -24.39
C GLU A 907 10.95 -11.07 -24.82
N TYR A 908 11.93 -10.24 -24.40
CA TYR A 908 13.33 -10.52 -24.66
C TYR A 908 13.86 -11.69 -23.85
N MET A 909 13.51 -11.76 -22.57
CA MET A 909 13.90 -12.87 -21.69
C MET A 909 13.31 -14.20 -22.16
N ASP A 910 12.06 -14.23 -22.63
CA ASP A 910 11.44 -15.42 -23.22
C ASP A 910 12.20 -15.93 -24.44
N LYS A 911 12.69 -15.03 -25.29
CA LYS A 911 13.52 -15.41 -26.43
C LYS A 911 14.88 -15.94 -25.98
N LEU A 912 15.52 -15.30 -25.00
CA LEU A 912 16.81 -15.73 -24.45
C LEU A 912 16.73 -17.09 -23.74
N LEU A 913 15.58 -17.39 -23.13
CA LEU A 913 15.34 -18.59 -22.34
C LEU A 913 14.43 -19.61 -23.04
N GLU A 914 14.14 -19.41 -24.33
CA GLU A 914 13.33 -20.31 -25.16
C GLU A 914 11.97 -20.67 -24.54
N TYR A 915 11.33 -19.71 -23.86
CA TYR A 915 9.99 -19.87 -23.31
C TYR A 915 8.94 -19.42 -24.33
N SER A 916 7.85 -20.19 -24.43
CA SER A 916 6.67 -19.82 -25.21
C SER A 916 5.43 -19.89 -24.32
N VAL A 917 4.58 -18.87 -24.40
CA VAL A 917 3.28 -18.86 -23.70
C VAL A 917 2.42 -19.93 -24.36
N GLN A 918 2.02 -20.94 -23.59
CA GLN A 918 1.09 -21.99 -24.03
C GLN A 918 -0.34 -21.48 -24.05
#